data_AF-A0A1U7NTF8-F1
#
_entry.id   AF-A0A1U7NTF8-F1
#
_cell.length_a   1.000
_cell.length_b   1.000
_cell.length_c   1.000
_cell.angle_alpha   90.00
_cell.angle_beta   90.00
_cell.angle_gamma   90.00
#
_symmetry.space_group_name_H-M   'P 1'
#
loop_
_entity.id
_entity.type
_entity.pdbx_description
1 polymer ?
#
loop_
_entity_poly.entity_id
_entity_poly.type
_entity_poly.pdbx_seq_one_letter_code
_entity_poly.pdbx_strand_id
1 'polypeptide(L)'
;MSAQAVSKAPSRLRYGDGTSKVASFATYYRVPDNTTLTALGQKDFNIVQPDITADQLSAIQNISYGAVYLAIGELGNNNTYYENGVARTGQTIYDAHKNDSPKWFLGVNGNFGAYILNLTNPAVRAFVAQQADALLDRGFDGLFLDTADDAEFFSNADIAGSTSQVYVEGAVSLDAGRPDYPTMRRAYIDTIKALRGVAGNALLVQNGGFDLLLDRQNAGDGTQGYIDALMHEVAITKSNKPLPVGGVAADDAVWPFQPQNYETWEKFYERNQAANPKQTDADRAFRANRDAVALEYFKYGDGVVFQQDFGHPENYAVQCASYNFARDLRATQHKDGWIAAYSDAAFNRVYDYADSTPQIRAIPGCETYDKVTAPDFTTTFSPPSLNTGVGRSATATLNLAAVSGYSGKVNLSLGNLPAGITATLSQTRVTPGPQTQVTLTLNVAASAAASTYIIPVRAQSQGESMRYDLRLKTWKTTGDSVFVAQAGLGKVLAFDSSASLTSNTAPARSLPTASVQQAWNVALDSAGNQYVVDNVAAGKVTRFPSFSLNSGAGVSQIRNLSYPTGLAVDAQSHLWVVQSGSTPGGAAVTTPHVGRYDNGSTTESLGFNVDRALGLGFPQMLALDGNTLWLNTNFGLILKYNVTGTPVLSGVYTFPGTLDDLGGGTLTVQNGTLWISGKNAGVSSVMAVNIAALPAANGPYSVNGDAAVTRTITAGLYDPAGLAFDSAGNLWVVNKTGAAGVAGTNPNDPGSLIRFSAASLATSTPAPSLNIGLGSRYPVGLAVGKP
;
A
#
# COMPACT_ATOMS: atom_id res chain seq x y z
N MET A 1 31.93 -7.26 -30.44
CA MET A 1 32.32 -6.50 -29.23
C MET A 1 31.68 -7.20 -28.04
N SER A 2 32.49 -7.59 -27.07
CA SER A 2 32.05 -8.29 -25.86
C SER A 2 31.15 -7.36 -25.03
N ALA A 3 29.85 -7.66 -24.96
CA ALA A 3 28.94 -7.00 -24.04
C ALA A 3 29.48 -7.21 -22.61
N GLN A 4 29.85 -6.13 -21.93
CA GLN A 4 30.06 -6.18 -20.49
C GLN A 4 28.72 -6.59 -19.87
N ALA A 5 28.64 -7.83 -19.40
CA ALA A 5 27.53 -8.32 -18.63
C ALA A 5 27.51 -7.55 -17.30
N VAL A 6 26.74 -6.46 -17.24
CA VAL A 6 26.34 -5.87 -15.96
C VAL A 6 25.60 -6.98 -15.21
N SER A 7 26.13 -7.38 -14.06
CA SER A 7 25.50 -8.38 -13.20
C SER A 7 24.14 -7.85 -12.74
N LYS A 8 23.07 -8.30 -13.40
CA LYS A 8 21.70 -7.88 -13.14
C LYS A 8 21.19 -8.58 -11.86
N ALA A 9 20.44 -7.86 -11.03
CA ALA A 9 19.74 -8.47 -9.91
C ALA A 9 18.60 -9.37 -10.44
N PRO A 10 18.43 -10.60 -9.92
CA PRO A 10 17.34 -11.48 -10.32
C PRO A 10 15.98 -10.84 -9.98
N SER A 11 14.94 -11.21 -10.73
CA SER A 11 13.57 -10.75 -10.49
C SER A 11 13.15 -10.99 -9.03
N ARG A 12 12.44 -10.03 -8.42
CA ARG A 12 11.88 -10.21 -7.06
C ARG A 12 10.80 -11.29 -7.02
N LEU A 13 10.30 -11.74 -8.17
CA LEU A 13 9.41 -12.90 -8.29
C LEU A 13 10.14 -14.24 -8.32
N ARG A 14 11.46 -14.27 -8.05
CA ARG A 14 12.27 -15.49 -7.97
C ARG A 14 12.76 -15.72 -6.55
N TYR A 15 12.86 -16.98 -6.15
CA TYR A 15 13.61 -17.39 -4.97
C TYR A 15 15.12 -17.33 -5.24
N GLY A 16 15.94 -17.43 -4.19
CA GLY A 16 17.40 -17.36 -4.32
C GLY A 16 18.03 -18.52 -5.12
N ASP A 17 17.28 -19.58 -5.35
CA ASP A 17 17.67 -20.73 -6.19
C ASP A 17 17.21 -20.59 -7.66
N GLY A 18 16.57 -19.47 -8.02
CA GLY A 18 16.08 -19.19 -9.36
C GLY A 18 14.68 -19.74 -9.67
N THR A 19 14.02 -20.45 -8.76
CA THR A 19 12.63 -20.91 -8.96
C THR A 19 11.62 -19.77 -8.85
N SER A 20 10.51 -19.85 -9.59
CA SER A 20 9.47 -18.82 -9.61
C SER A 20 8.63 -18.85 -8.32
N LYS A 21 8.33 -17.66 -7.77
CA LYS A 21 7.40 -17.49 -6.64
C LYS A 21 5.94 -17.65 -7.06
N VAL A 22 5.66 -17.39 -8.34
CA VAL A 22 4.32 -17.38 -8.94
C VAL A 22 4.21 -18.47 -10.00
N ALA A 23 3.09 -19.16 -10.03
CA ALA A 23 2.74 -20.20 -11.00
C ALA A 23 1.40 -19.91 -11.71
N SER A 24 0.57 -19.03 -11.14
CA SER A 24 -0.67 -18.55 -11.75
C SER A 24 -0.80 -17.03 -11.65
N PHE A 25 -1.49 -16.42 -12.62
CA PHE A 25 -1.89 -15.02 -12.52
C PHE A 25 -3.26 -14.77 -13.13
N ALA A 26 -3.84 -13.60 -12.85
CA ALA A 26 -5.02 -13.08 -13.52
C ALA A 26 -4.94 -11.56 -13.69
N THR A 27 -5.59 -11.06 -14.74
CA THR A 27 -5.80 -9.63 -15.00
C THR A 27 -7.29 -9.35 -14.99
N TYR A 28 -7.72 -8.33 -14.24
CA TYR A 28 -9.13 -7.98 -14.09
C TYR A 28 -9.35 -6.47 -14.01
N TYR A 29 -10.09 -5.93 -14.98
CA TYR A 29 -10.27 -4.47 -15.15
C TYR A 29 -11.63 -3.92 -14.72
N ARG A 30 -12.31 -4.59 -13.79
CA ARG A 30 -13.50 -4.04 -13.11
C ARG A 30 -13.33 -4.09 -11.60
N VAL A 31 -14.30 -3.50 -10.90
CA VAL A 31 -14.47 -3.72 -9.47
C VAL A 31 -15.04 -5.15 -9.29
N PRO A 32 -14.31 -6.06 -8.61
CA PRO A 32 -14.71 -7.45 -8.53
C PRO A 32 -15.86 -7.65 -7.53
N ASP A 33 -16.81 -8.51 -7.89
CA ASP A 33 -17.82 -9.03 -6.96
C ASP A 33 -17.24 -10.12 -6.05
N ASN A 34 -18.04 -10.64 -5.12
CA ASN A 34 -17.57 -11.66 -4.16
C ASN A 34 -17.07 -12.95 -4.82
N THR A 35 -17.72 -13.37 -5.92
CA THR A 35 -17.33 -14.56 -6.67
C THR A 35 -15.98 -14.35 -7.35
N THR A 36 -15.81 -13.20 -8.00
CA THR A 36 -14.57 -12.82 -8.67
C THR A 36 -13.43 -12.62 -7.67
N LEU A 37 -13.69 -12.00 -6.52
CA LEU A 37 -12.71 -11.87 -5.43
C LEU A 37 -12.22 -13.22 -4.93
N THR A 38 -13.14 -14.20 -4.83
CA THR A 38 -12.78 -15.57 -4.44
C THR A 38 -11.85 -16.20 -5.48
N ALA A 39 -12.14 -16.04 -6.78
CA ALA A 39 -11.30 -16.56 -7.85
C ALA A 39 -9.92 -15.87 -7.90
N LEU A 40 -9.89 -14.54 -7.80
CA LEU A 40 -8.64 -13.76 -7.76
C LEU A 40 -7.80 -14.13 -6.53
N GLY A 41 -8.42 -14.30 -5.37
CA GLY A 41 -7.74 -14.70 -4.12
C GLY A 41 -7.13 -16.11 -4.15
N GLN A 42 -7.38 -16.88 -5.21
CA GLN A 42 -6.76 -18.18 -5.44
C GLN A 42 -5.54 -18.13 -6.38
N LYS A 43 -5.30 -17.01 -7.07
CA LYS A 43 -4.13 -16.82 -7.95
C LYS A 43 -2.90 -16.44 -7.15
N ASP A 44 -1.70 -16.70 -7.68
CA ASP A 44 -0.47 -16.25 -7.03
C ASP A 44 -0.16 -14.77 -7.32
N PHE A 45 -0.70 -14.24 -8.42
CA PHE A 45 -0.50 -12.86 -8.85
C PHE A 45 -1.77 -12.30 -9.50
N ASN A 46 -2.18 -11.09 -9.11
CA ASN A 46 -3.36 -10.43 -9.64
C ASN A 46 -3.01 -9.03 -10.12
N ILE A 47 -3.45 -8.68 -11.32
CA ILE A 47 -3.39 -7.33 -11.88
C ILE A 47 -4.80 -6.76 -11.86
N VAL A 48 -4.99 -5.66 -11.16
CA VAL A 48 -6.31 -5.06 -10.90
C VAL A 48 -6.31 -3.55 -11.12
N GLN A 49 -7.50 -2.99 -11.34
CA GLN A 49 -7.71 -1.55 -11.47
C GLN A 49 -7.57 -0.84 -10.11
N PRO A 50 -7.25 0.46 -10.10
CA PRO A 50 -7.11 1.22 -8.88
C PRO A 50 -8.43 1.40 -8.13
N ASP A 51 -9.60 1.08 -8.67
CA ASP A 51 -10.87 1.36 -8.00
C ASP A 51 -11.24 0.35 -6.91
N ILE A 52 -10.44 -0.71 -6.71
CA ILE A 52 -10.72 -1.70 -5.65
C ILE A 52 -10.52 -1.11 -4.24
N THR A 53 -11.36 -1.56 -3.30
CA THR A 53 -11.26 -1.14 -1.90
C THR A 53 -10.11 -1.84 -1.17
N ALA A 54 -9.70 -1.33 -0.01
CA ALA A 54 -8.66 -1.99 0.78
C ALA A 54 -9.06 -3.39 1.27
N ASP A 55 -10.34 -3.62 1.54
CA ASP A 55 -10.87 -4.94 1.93
C ASP A 55 -10.80 -5.91 0.75
N GLN A 56 -11.15 -5.45 -0.46
CA GLN A 56 -11.02 -6.22 -1.70
C GLN A 56 -9.55 -6.55 -2.00
N LEU A 57 -8.65 -5.56 -1.86
CA LEU A 57 -7.21 -5.76 -2.01
C LEU A 57 -6.68 -6.77 -1.00
N SER A 58 -7.08 -6.67 0.26
CA SER A 58 -6.70 -7.62 1.32
C SER A 58 -7.23 -9.03 1.02
N ALA A 59 -8.45 -9.14 0.49
CA ALA A 59 -9.06 -10.42 0.13
C ALA A 59 -8.28 -11.15 -0.97
N ILE A 60 -7.75 -10.43 -1.96
CA ILE A 60 -6.92 -11.04 -3.00
C ILE A 60 -5.48 -11.26 -2.52
N GLN A 61 -4.95 -10.44 -1.62
CA GLN A 61 -3.58 -10.56 -1.08
C GLN A 61 -3.42 -11.59 0.04
N ASN A 62 -4.35 -12.52 0.26
CA ASN A 62 -4.18 -13.54 1.30
C ASN A 62 -3.00 -14.48 0.99
N ILE A 63 -2.94 -14.98 -0.24
CA ILE A 63 -1.85 -15.83 -0.76
C ILE A 63 -1.20 -15.28 -2.03
N SER A 64 -1.78 -14.21 -2.61
CA SER A 64 -1.33 -13.62 -3.87
C SER A 64 -0.53 -12.32 -3.68
N TYR A 65 0.13 -11.91 -4.75
CA TYR A 65 0.55 -10.53 -4.97
C TYR A 65 -0.55 -9.75 -5.70
N GLY A 66 -0.89 -8.54 -5.21
CA GLY A 66 -1.82 -7.63 -5.90
C GLY A 66 -1.08 -6.45 -6.52
N ALA A 67 -0.95 -6.42 -7.85
CA ALA A 67 -0.38 -5.29 -8.58
C ALA A 67 -1.49 -4.41 -9.19
N VAL A 68 -1.29 -3.10 -9.17
CA VAL A 68 -2.27 -2.13 -9.66
C VAL A 68 -1.87 -1.56 -11.01
N TYR A 69 -2.86 -1.44 -11.89
CA TYR A 69 -2.75 -0.79 -13.19
C TYR A 69 -2.26 0.67 -13.07
N LEU A 70 -1.27 1.02 -13.88
CA LEU A 70 -0.79 2.39 -14.07
C LEU A 70 -0.36 2.58 -15.53
N ALA A 71 -1.09 3.40 -16.27
CA ALA A 71 -0.65 3.87 -17.59
C ALA A 71 0.52 4.86 -17.41
N ILE A 72 1.63 4.62 -18.11
CA ILE A 72 2.83 5.48 -18.04
C ILE A 72 3.02 6.36 -19.28
N GLY A 73 2.44 5.99 -20.43
CA GLY A 73 2.47 6.73 -21.68
C GLY A 73 1.26 7.62 -21.91
N GLU A 74 0.14 7.32 -21.23
CA GLU A 74 -1.15 7.99 -21.47
C GLU A 74 -1.81 8.54 -20.20
N LEU A 75 -2.61 9.58 -20.40
CA LEU A 75 -3.55 10.13 -19.41
C LEU A 75 -4.99 9.88 -19.87
N GLY A 76 -5.66 8.87 -19.30
CA GLY A 76 -7.06 8.56 -19.61
C GLY A 76 -8.01 9.63 -19.07
N ASN A 77 -8.88 10.19 -19.91
CA ASN A 77 -9.71 11.34 -19.53
C ASN A 77 -10.64 11.11 -18.32
N ASN A 78 -11.17 9.89 -18.18
CA ASN A 78 -12.14 9.50 -17.14
C ASN A 78 -11.48 8.81 -15.94
N ASN A 79 -10.17 8.57 -15.98
CA ASN A 79 -9.45 7.91 -14.90
C ASN A 79 -9.21 8.88 -13.73
N THR A 80 -9.09 8.32 -12.52
CA THR A 80 -8.77 9.07 -11.31
C THR A 80 -7.26 9.15 -11.10
N TYR A 81 -6.77 10.36 -10.85
CA TYR A 81 -5.38 10.68 -10.57
C TYR A 81 -5.30 11.56 -9.32
N TYR A 82 -4.11 11.68 -8.73
CA TYR A 82 -3.87 12.43 -7.51
C TYR A 82 -2.86 13.55 -7.76
N GLU A 83 -3.28 14.79 -7.59
CA GLU A 83 -2.39 15.95 -7.61
C GLU A 83 -2.37 16.57 -6.21
N ASN A 84 -1.21 16.58 -5.55
CA ASN A 84 -1.04 17.08 -4.18
C ASN A 84 -2.02 16.43 -3.17
N GLY A 85 -2.26 15.13 -3.33
CA GLY A 85 -3.19 14.35 -2.48
C GLY A 85 -4.67 14.55 -2.79
N VAL A 86 -5.04 15.38 -3.77
CA VAL A 86 -6.42 15.61 -4.19
C VAL A 86 -6.73 14.77 -5.43
N ALA A 87 -7.80 13.98 -5.37
CA ALA A 87 -8.28 13.21 -6.50
C ALA A 87 -8.85 14.13 -7.60
N ARG A 88 -8.45 13.90 -8.85
CA ARG A 88 -8.90 14.61 -10.05
C ARG A 88 -9.14 13.62 -11.20
N THR A 89 -10.00 13.99 -12.14
CA THR A 89 -10.11 13.24 -13.40
C THR A 89 -8.95 13.60 -14.34
N GLY A 90 -8.60 12.68 -15.23
CA GLY A 90 -7.60 12.96 -16.28
C GLY A 90 -7.97 14.19 -17.12
N GLN A 91 -9.26 14.39 -17.42
CA GLN A 91 -9.76 15.59 -18.09
C GLN A 91 -9.40 16.88 -17.33
N THR A 92 -9.59 16.90 -16.01
CA THR A 92 -9.27 18.07 -15.18
C THR A 92 -7.78 18.37 -15.19
N ILE A 93 -6.93 17.34 -15.20
CA ILE A 93 -5.48 17.48 -15.28
C ILE A 93 -5.08 17.99 -16.67
N TYR A 94 -5.66 17.43 -17.73
CA TYR A 94 -5.44 17.91 -19.09
C TYR A 94 -5.79 19.39 -19.22
N ASP A 95 -6.96 19.82 -18.75
CA ASP A 95 -7.37 21.21 -18.85
C ASP A 95 -6.45 22.18 -18.09
N ALA A 96 -5.88 21.71 -16.97
CA ALA A 96 -4.91 22.48 -16.19
C ALA A 96 -3.55 22.62 -16.88
N HIS A 97 -3.09 21.59 -17.60
CA HIS A 97 -1.71 21.51 -18.13
C HIS A 97 -1.58 21.57 -19.65
N LYS A 98 -2.68 21.59 -20.42
CA LYS A 98 -2.65 21.58 -21.89
C LYS A 98 -1.91 22.77 -22.52
N ASN A 99 -1.72 23.85 -21.77
CA ASN A 99 -1.03 25.06 -22.20
C ASN A 99 0.37 25.23 -21.58
N ASP A 100 0.86 24.26 -20.81
CA ASP A 100 2.15 24.35 -20.14
C ASP A 100 3.33 24.37 -21.13
N SER A 101 4.43 25.01 -20.71
CA SER A 101 5.70 25.02 -21.42
C SER A 101 6.83 24.65 -20.46
N PRO A 102 7.54 23.51 -20.66
CA PRO A 102 7.38 22.55 -21.75
C PRO A 102 6.02 21.84 -21.78
N LYS A 103 5.55 21.45 -22.98
CA LYS A 103 4.26 20.77 -23.17
C LYS A 103 4.15 19.51 -22.32
N TRP A 104 2.98 19.27 -21.75
CA TRP A 104 2.65 18.03 -21.05
C TRP A 104 2.13 16.93 -21.98
N PHE A 105 1.46 17.31 -23.07
CA PHE A 105 0.79 16.37 -23.96
C PHE A 105 1.34 16.49 -25.39
N LEU A 106 1.43 15.36 -26.08
CA LEU A 106 1.98 15.23 -27.43
C LEU A 106 0.96 14.74 -28.45
N GLY A 107 -0.30 14.56 -28.06
CA GLY A 107 -1.33 14.03 -28.94
C GLY A 107 -2.44 13.32 -28.19
N VAL A 108 -3.21 12.50 -28.91
CA VAL A 108 -4.39 11.79 -28.38
C VAL A 108 -4.41 10.36 -28.92
N ASN A 109 -4.72 9.41 -28.04
CA ASN A 109 -5.18 8.09 -28.44
C ASN A 109 -6.71 8.04 -28.39
N GLY A 110 -7.33 8.19 -29.56
CA GLY A 110 -8.78 8.22 -29.70
C GLY A 110 -9.45 6.88 -29.40
N ASN A 111 -8.73 5.76 -29.41
CA ASN A 111 -9.31 4.44 -29.11
C ASN A 111 -9.79 4.34 -27.64
N PHE A 112 -9.10 5.04 -26.73
CA PHE A 112 -9.36 4.98 -25.29
C PHE A 112 -9.73 6.33 -24.67
N GLY A 113 -9.79 7.40 -25.48
CA GLY A 113 -10.03 8.75 -24.97
C GLY A 113 -8.90 9.22 -24.04
N ALA A 114 -7.65 8.99 -24.45
CA ALA A 114 -6.48 9.29 -23.63
C ALA A 114 -5.55 10.30 -24.30
N TYR A 115 -4.82 11.07 -23.49
CA TYR A 115 -3.84 12.05 -23.96
C TYR A 115 -2.43 11.46 -23.89
N ILE A 116 -1.66 11.55 -24.98
CA ILE A 116 -0.28 11.04 -25.03
C ILE A 116 0.63 11.95 -24.19
N LEU A 117 1.31 11.39 -23.21
CA LEU A 117 2.17 12.14 -22.28
C LEU A 117 3.53 12.48 -22.89
N ASN A 118 4.00 13.70 -22.63
CA ASN A 118 5.35 14.11 -22.96
C ASN A 118 6.35 13.66 -21.89
N LEU A 119 6.80 12.41 -21.96
CA LEU A 119 7.75 11.89 -20.97
C LEU A 119 9.12 12.56 -21.02
N THR A 120 9.47 13.33 -22.06
CA THR A 120 10.72 14.12 -22.06
C THR A 120 10.68 15.24 -21.02
N ASN A 121 9.48 15.69 -20.63
CA ASN A 121 9.26 16.68 -19.59
C ASN A 121 9.47 16.08 -18.19
N PRO A 122 10.44 16.55 -17.40
CA PRO A 122 10.68 16.05 -16.04
C PRO A 122 9.48 16.21 -15.09
N ALA A 123 8.64 17.24 -15.27
CA ALA A 123 7.45 17.44 -14.45
C ALA A 123 6.40 16.34 -14.69
N VAL A 124 6.24 15.90 -15.94
CA VAL A 124 5.35 14.79 -16.29
C VAL A 124 5.86 13.48 -15.69
N ARG A 125 7.17 13.20 -15.76
CA ARG A 125 7.75 12.02 -15.11
C ARG A 125 7.56 12.04 -13.58
N ALA A 126 7.72 13.21 -12.97
CA ALA A 126 7.47 13.39 -11.54
C ALA A 126 5.99 13.17 -11.18
N PHE A 127 5.07 13.62 -12.03
CA PHE A 127 3.63 13.35 -11.88
C PHE A 127 3.32 11.85 -11.94
N VAL A 128 3.85 11.10 -12.93
CA VAL A 128 3.67 9.64 -13.03
C VAL A 128 4.26 8.93 -11.79
N ALA A 129 5.43 9.36 -11.33
CA ALA A 129 6.05 8.87 -10.11
C ALA A 129 5.19 9.15 -8.85
N GLN A 130 4.53 10.30 -8.77
CA GLN A 130 3.56 10.62 -7.71
C GLN A 130 2.33 9.71 -7.75
N GLN A 131 1.83 9.36 -8.94
CA GLN A 131 0.71 8.42 -9.07
C GLN A 131 1.09 7.04 -8.56
N ALA A 132 2.28 6.56 -8.96
CA ALA A 132 2.84 5.30 -8.47
C ALA A 132 2.97 5.27 -6.95
N ASP A 133 3.51 6.34 -6.35
CA ASP A 133 3.62 6.47 -4.91
C ASP A 133 2.23 6.38 -4.24
N ALA A 134 1.28 7.21 -4.67
CA ALA A 134 -0.08 7.24 -4.14
C ALA A 134 -0.80 5.88 -4.24
N LEU A 135 -0.56 5.13 -5.34
CA LEU A 135 -1.10 3.79 -5.52
C LEU A 135 -0.45 2.78 -4.57
N LEU A 136 0.88 2.73 -4.49
CA LEU A 136 1.58 1.83 -3.57
C LEU A 136 1.23 2.11 -2.11
N ASP A 137 0.98 3.37 -1.78
CA ASP A 137 0.54 3.84 -0.46
C ASP A 137 -0.83 3.31 -0.03
N ARG A 138 -1.56 2.66 -0.94
CA ARG A 138 -2.82 1.96 -0.68
C ARG A 138 -2.64 0.48 -0.34
N GLY A 139 -1.40 -0.02 -0.38
CA GLY A 139 -1.04 -1.38 0.03
C GLY A 139 -0.84 -2.38 -1.10
N PHE A 140 -0.84 -1.94 -2.36
CA PHE A 140 -0.54 -2.83 -3.49
C PHE A 140 0.90 -3.35 -3.40
N ASP A 141 1.11 -4.59 -3.85
CA ASP A 141 2.42 -5.23 -3.87
C ASP A 141 3.30 -4.76 -5.03
N GLY A 142 2.71 -4.10 -6.02
CA GLY A 142 3.40 -3.69 -7.22
C GLY A 142 2.55 -2.86 -8.16
N LEU A 143 3.18 -2.45 -9.26
CA LEU A 143 2.59 -1.68 -10.34
C LEU A 143 2.65 -2.50 -11.64
N PHE A 144 1.55 -2.47 -12.37
CA PHE A 144 1.45 -2.96 -13.74
C PHE A 144 1.51 -1.75 -14.67
N LEU A 145 2.65 -1.59 -15.33
CA LEU A 145 3.00 -0.43 -16.14
C LEU A 145 2.49 -0.65 -17.56
N ASP A 146 1.32 -0.10 -17.85
CA ASP A 146 0.68 -0.19 -19.15
C ASP A 146 1.09 0.98 -20.07
N THR A 147 0.83 0.88 -21.37
CA THR A 147 1.16 1.91 -22.40
C THR A 147 2.66 2.21 -22.51
N ALA A 148 3.51 1.21 -22.23
CA ALA A 148 4.96 1.32 -22.45
C ALA A 148 5.33 1.13 -23.94
N ASP A 149 4.52 0.36 -24.66
CA ASP A 149 4.59 0.17 -26.12
C ASP A 149 4.14 1.39 -26.92
N ASP A 150 3.52 2.39 -26.32
CA ASP A 150 3.25 3.68 -26.97
C ASP A 150 4.51 4.36 -27.52
N ALA A 151 5.69 4.00 -26.99
CA ALA A 151 6.98 4.40 -27.57
C ALA A 151 7.07 4.03 -29.07
N GLU A 152 6.46 2.92 -29.49
CA GLU A 152 6.43 2.44 -30.87
C GLU A 152 5.68 3.41 -31.82
N PHE A 153 4.69 4.17 -31.34
CA PHE A 153 4.02 5.19 -32.16
C PHE A 153 5.00 6.25 -32.65
N PHE A 154 6.01 6.62 -31.84
CA PHE A 154 7.04 7.57 -32.25
C PHE A 154 7.98 6.97 -33.29
N SER A 155 8.28 5.67 -33.21
CA SER A 155 9.06 4.96 -34.22
C SER A 155 8.32 4.94 -35.56
N ASN A 156 7.04 4.59 -35.55
CA ASN A 156 6.19 4.61 -36.75
C ASN A 156 6.09 6.02 -37.34
N ALA A 157 5.95 7.04 -36.49
CA ALA A 157 5.87 8.42 -36.90
C ALA A 157 7.17 8.94 -37.55
N ASP A 158 8.34 8.52 -37.04
CA ASP A 158 9.65 8.88 -37.62
C ASP A 158 9.86 8.23 -38.99
N ILE A 159 9.38 7.00 -39.18
CA ILE A 159 9.38 6.33 -40.48
C ILE A 159 8.48 7.06 -41.48
N ALA A 160 7.33 7.58 -41.01
CA ALA A 160 6.34 8.24 -41.85
C ALA A 160 6.71 9.67 -42.26
N GLY A 161 7.47 10.42 -41.45
CA GLY A 161 7.83 11.79 -41.79
C GLY A 161 8.58 12.57 -40.72
N SER A 162 8.79 13.87 -40.99
CA SER A 162 9.51 14.78 -40.08
C SER A 162 8.69 15.09 -38.82
N THR A 163 9.38 15.28 -37.68
CA THR A 163 8.78 15.70 -36.40
C THR A 163 8.05 17.04 -36.46
N SER A 164 8.28 17.85 -37.50
CA SER A 164 7.58 19.12 -37.73
C SER A 164 6.15 18.96 -38.25
N GLN A 165 5.72 17.74 -38.55
CA GLN A 165 4.40 17.43 -39.07
C GLN A 165 3.57 16.65 -38.04
N VAL A 166 2.24 16.81 -38.12
CA VAL A 166 1.30 15.97 -37.38
C VAL A 166 1.36 14.55 -37.94
N TYR A 167 1.40 13.55 -37.06
CA TYR A 167 1.30 12.15 -37.41
C TYR A 167 -0.06 11.59 -37.01
N VAL A 168 -0.63 10.72 -37.84
CA VAL A 168 -1.91 10.06 -37.56
C VAL A 168 -1.82 8.58 -37.97
N GLU A 169 -2.10 7.69 -37.02
CA GLU A 169 -2.19 6.24 -37.22
C GLU A 169 -3.51 5.73 -36.64
N GLY A 170 -4.49 5.45 -37.50
CA GLY A 170 -5.84 5.09 -37.07
C GLY A 170 -6.48 6.20 -36.23
N ALA A 171 -6.80 5.91 -34.97
CA ALA A 171 -7.34 6.88 -34.02
C ALA A 171 -6.27 7.58 -33.15
N VAL A 172 -5.00 7.24 -33.34
CA VAL A 172 -3.86 7.87 -32.63
C VAL A 172 -3.37 9.06 -33.44
N SER A 173 -3.14 10.19 -32.78
CA SER A 173 -2.47 11.35 -33.37
C SER A 173 -1.30 11.81 -32.50
N LEU A 174 -0.22 12.25 -33.13
CA LEU A 174 0.89 12.95 -32.48
C LEU A 174 1.05 14.34 -33.09
N ASP A 175 1.21 15.34 -32.21
CA ASP A 175 1.35 16.75 -32.54
C ASP A 175 2.61 17.04 -33.36
N ALA A 176 2.52 18.07 -34.21
CA ALA A 176 3.70 18.69 -34.79
C ALA A 176 4.63 19.25 -33.70
N GLY A 177 5.94 19.06 -33.87
CA GLY A 177 6.97 19.40 -32.89
C GLY A 177 7.17 18.35 -31.80
N ARG A 178 6.62 17.14 -31.95
CA ARG A 178 6.91 15.99 -31.08
C ARG A 178 8.42 15.67 -31.04
N PRO A 179 8.93 15.04 -29.97
CA PRO A 179 10.28 14.49 -29.97
C PRO A 179 10.38 13.30 -30.95
N ASP A 180 11.61 12.99 -31.37
CA ASP A 180 11.91 11.78 -32.14
C ASP A 180 11.84 10.52 -31.25
N TYR A 181 11.77 9.36 -31.88
CA TYR A 181 11.69 8.07 -31.21
C TYR A 181 12.89 7.79 -30.29
N PRO A 182 14.17 8.01 -30.69
CA PRO A 182 15.29 7.81 -29.78
C PRO A 182 15.16 8.62 -28.48
N THR A 183 14.70 9.87 -28.58
CA THR A 183 14.47 10.74 -27.41
C THR A 183 13.30 10.24 -26.55
N MET A 184 12.14 9.91 -27.15
CA MET A 184 11.00 9.38 -26.40
C MET A 184 11.29 8.02 -25.76
N ARG A 185 11.93 7.11 -26.50
CA ARG A 185 12.38 5.82 -26.00
C ARG A 185 13.23 5.96 -24.75
N ARG A 186 14.18 6.91 -24.76
CA ARG A 186 14.99 7.20 -23.57
C ARG A 186 14.14 7.73 -22.42
N ALA A 187 13.17 8.59 -22.71
CA ALA A 187 12.26 9.12 -21.69
C ALA A 187 11.38 8.03 -21.05
N TYR A 188 10.89 7.03 -21.79
CA TYR A 188 10.19 5.86 -21.24
C TYR A 188 11.12 5.04 -20.32
N ILE A 189 12.34 4.76 -20.77
CA ILE A 189 13.35 4.05 -19.98
C ILE A 189 13.62 4.81 -18.67
N ASP A 190 13.89 6.11 -18.74
CA ASP A 190 14.16 6.94 -17.57
C ASP A 190 12.94 7.04 -16.63
N THR A 191 11.72 7.02 -17.17
CA THR A 191 10.48 6.97 -16.38
C THR A 191 10.38 5.66 -15.59
N ILE A 192 10.61 4.51 -16.23
CA ILE A 192 10.57 3.19 -15.53
C ILE A 192 11.69 3.09 -14.48
N LYS A 193 12.87 3.67 -14.75
CA LYS A 193 13.94 3.78 -13.76
C LYS A 193 13.55 4.63 -12.56
N ALA A 194 12.92 5.79 -12.79
CA ALA A 194 12.40 6.63 -11.73
C ALA A 194 11.32 5.92 -10.91
N LEU A 195 10.42 5.19 -11.57
CA LEU A 195 9.40 4.37 -10.92
C LEU A 195 10.00 3.27 -10.04
N ARG A 196 11.10 2.63 -10.44
CA ARG A 196 11.83 1.71 -9.56
C ARG A 196 12.35 2.40 -8.29
N GLY A 197 12.79 3.65 -8.41
CA GLY A 197 13.20 4.47 -7.26
C GLY A 197 12.07 4.65 -6.24
N VAL A 198 10.86 4.98 -6.72
CA VAL A 198 9.65 5.13 -5.88
C VAL A 198 9.16 3.78 -5.35
N ALA A 199 9.10 2.77 -6.20
CA ALA A 199 8.55 1.46 -5.86
C ALA A 199 9.39 0.72 -4.80
N GLY A 200 10.70 0.99 -4.73
CA GLY A 200 11.61 0.30 -3.83
C GLY A 200 11.54 -1.23 -4.00
N ASN A 201 10.97 -1.90 -3.00
CA ASN A 201 10.79 -3.36 -2.99
C ASN A 201 9.48 -3.85 -3.64
N ALA A 202 8.58 -2.95 -4.03
CA ALA A 202 7.36 -3.32 -4.74
C ALA A 202 7.68 -3.87 -6.14
N LEU A 203 6.78 -4.70 -6.65
CA LEU A 203 6.95 -5.39 -7.93
C LEU A 203 6.66 -4.42 -9.09
N LEU A 204 7.46 -4.45 -10.15
CA LEU A 204 7.15 -3.72 -11.39
C LEU A 204 6.96 -4.72 -12.52
N VAL A 205 5.78 -4.70 -13.14
CA VAL A 205 5.44 -5.51 -14.29
C VAL A 205 5.25 -4.58 -15.48
N GLN A 206 6.09 -4.70 -16.50
CA GLN A 206 5.95 -3.90 -17.72
C GLN A 206 5.03 -4.61 -18.70
N ASN A 207 4.05 -3.90 -19.27
CA ASN A 207 3.25 -4.39 -20.38
C ASN A 207 3.83 -3.96 -21.72
N GLY A 208 4.06 -4.91 -22.63
CA GLY A 208 4.64 -4.58 -23.93
C GLY A 208 6.00 -3.87 -23.83
N GLY A 209 6.23 -2.88 -24.69
CA GLY A 209 7.45 -2.07 -24.71
C GLY A 209 8.73 -2.90 -24.89
N PHE A 210 8.67 -3.92 -25.76
CA PHE A 210 9.75 -4.91 -25.91
C PHE A 210 11.06 -4.26 -26.35
N ASP A 211 10.96 -3.22 -27.18
CA ASP A 211 12.05 -2.38 -27.63
C ASP A 211 12.72 -1.58 -26.50
N LEU A 212 12.06 -1.37 -25.35
CA LEU A 212 12.60 -0.68 -24.18
C LEU A 212 13.49 -1.57 -23.30
N LEU A 213 13.32 -2.90 -23.38
CA LEU A 213 13.99 -3.85 -22.48
C LEU A 213 15.51 -3.77 -22.59
N LEU A 214 16.02 -3.60 -23.82
CA LEU A 214 17.45 -3.55 -24.14
C LEU A 214 17.81 -2.26 -24.86
N ASP A 215 18.63 -1.39 -24.26
CA ASP A 215 19.18 -0.20 -24.94
C ASP A 215 20.41 -0.53 -25.80
N ARG A 216 20.17 -1.30 -26.89
CA ARG A 216 21.23 -1.72 -27.82
C ARG A 216 21.89 -0.55 -28.56
N GLN A 217 21.18 0.57 -28.75
CA GLN A 217 21.69 1.73 -29.48
C GLN A 217 22.74 2.52 -28.68
N ASN A 218 22.55 2.64 -27.36
CA ASN A 218 23.46 3.42 -26.51
C ASN A 218 24.41 2.56 -25.65
N ALA A 219 24.46 1.24 -25.92
CA ALA A 219 25.14 0.26 -25.06
C ALA A 219 24.77 0.39 -23.57
N GLY A 220 23.54 0.87 -23.31
CA GLY A 220 23.03 1.19 -21.99
C GLY A 220 22.15 0.09 -21.41
N ASP A 221 21.79 0.27 -20.14
CA ASP A 221 20.75 -0.50 -19.46
C ASP A 221 19.36 -0.02 -19.90
N GLY A 222 18.62 -0.88 -20.60
CA GLY A 222 17.19 -0.69 -20.85
C GLY A 222 16.35 -0.92 -19.59
N THR A 223 15.06 -1.26 -19.73
CA THR A 223 14.15 -1.43 -18.58
C THR A 223 14.33 -2.75 -17.84
N GLN A 224 14.96 -3.75 -18.47
CA GLN A 224 15.06 -5.11 -17.95
C GLN A 224 15.60 -5.21 -16.52
N GLY A 225 16.55 -4.36 -16.12
CA GLY A 225 17.14 -4.34 -14.77
C GLY A 225 16.25 -3.72 -13.70
N TYR A 226 15.15 -3.09 -14.11
CA TYR A 226 14.27 -2.28 -13.30
C TYR A 226 12.89 -2.90 -13.13
N ILE A 227 12.54 -3.92 -13.94
CA ILE A 227 11.27 -4.63 -13.87
C ILE A 227 11.47 -6.03 -13.26
N ASP A 228 10.41 -6.57 -12.66
CA ASP A 228 10.39 -7.92 -12.09
C ASP A 228 9.71 -8.92 -13.04
N ALA A 229 8.80 -8.45 -13.89
CA ALA A 229 8.18 -9.27 -14.94
C ALA A 229 7.84 -8.46 -16.19
N LEU A 230 7.71 -9.17 -17.30
CA LEU A 230 7.21 -8.68 -18.58
C LEU A 230 5.85 -9.31 -18.85
N MET A 231 4.87 -8.52 -19.23
CA MET A 231 3.60 -9.00 -19.76
C MET A 231 3.66 -9.06 -21.28
N HIS A 232 3.33 -10.23 -21.81
CA HIS A 232 3.20 -10.52 -23.22
C HIS A 232 1.75 -10.83 -23.54
N GLU A 233 1.01 -9.81 -23.92
CA GLU A 233 -0.36 -9.98 -24.40
C GLU A 233 -0.38 -10.59 -25.80
N VAL A 234 -1.45 -11.34 -26.11
CA VAL A 234 -1.76 -11.95 -27.42
C VAL A 234 -0.64 -12.81 -28.02
N ALA A 235 0.12 -13.49 -27.16
CA ALA A 235 1.25 -14.33 -27.53
C ALA A 235 0.88 -15.59 -28.30
N ILE A 236 -0.40 -15.98 -28.36
CA ILE A 236 -0.93 -17.08 -29.20
C ILE A 236 -2.27 -16.74 -29.85
N THR A 237 -3.02 -15.83 -29.24
CA THR A 237 -4.42 -15.60 -29.60
C THR A 237 -4.64 -14.31 -30.36
N LYS A 238 -5.61 -14.32 -31.27
CA LYS A 238 -6.12 -13.16 -31.99
C LYS A 238 -7.61 -13.03 -31.76
N SER A 239 -8.04 -11.89 -31.22
CA SER A 239 -9.46 -11.52 -31.23
C SER A 239 -9.86 -11.04 -32.61
N ASN A 240 -11.06 -11.41 -33.05
CA ASN A 240 -11.65 -10.93 -34.30
C ASN A 240 -12.47 -9.64 -34.13
N LYS A 241 -12.35 -8.98 -32.96
CA LYS A 241 -13.07 -7.74 -32.62
C LYS A 241 -12.75 -6.64 -33.65
N PRO A 242 -13.75 -5.98 -34.26
CA PRO A 242 -13.54 -4.86 -35.17
C PRO A 242 -12.83 -3.69 -34.47
N LEU A 243 -12.07 -2.91 -35.23
CA LEU A 243 -11.47 -1.67 -34.73
C LEU A 243 -12.56 -0.68 -34.26
N PRO A 244 -12.30 0.12 -33.22
CA PRO A 244 -13.19 1.21 -32.81
C PRO A 244 -13.44 2.19 -33.97
N VAL A 245 -14.70 2.63 -34.14
CA VAL A 245 -15.06 3.67 -35.12
C VAL A 245 -15.40 4.95 -34.35
N GLY A 246 -14.62 6.02 -34.55
CA GLY A 246 -14.93 7.34 -33.99
C GLY A 246 -14.73 7.48 -32.48
N GLY A 247 -13.81 6.72 -31.88
CA GLY A 247 -13.46 6.83 -30.45
C GLY A 247 -14.48 6.25 -29.47
N VAL A 248 -15.48 5.53 -29.98
CA VAL A 248 -16.35 4.67 -29.18
C VAL A 248 -15.80 3.26 -29.26
N ALA A 249 -15.40 2.69 -28.12
CA ALA A 249 -15.03 1.28 -28.04
C ALA A 249 -16.15 0.44 -28.67
N ALA A 250 -15.81 -0.53 -29.54
CA ALA A 250 -16.83 -1.39 -30.14
C ALA A 250 -17.67 -2.01 -29.01
N ASP A 251 -18.94 -1.60 -28.96
CA ASP A 251 -19.91 -1.97 -27.94
C ASP A 251 -19.93 -3.49 -27.81
N ASP A 252 -19.80 -3.99 -26.58
CA ASP A 252 -19.91 -5.43 -26.32
C ASP A 252 -21.32 -5.96 -26.67
N ALA A 253 -22.33 -5.09 -26.84
CA ALA A 253 -23.62 -5.44 -27.43
C ALA A 253 -23.55 -5.71 -28.94
N VAL A 254 -22.57 -5.14 -29.66
CA VAL A 254 -22.32 -5.35 -31.10
C VAL A 254 -21.29 -6.47 -31.34
N TRP A 255 -20.39 -6.73 -30.38
CA TRP A 255 -19.42 -7.82 -30.43
C TRP A 255 -19.53 -8.76 -29.21
N PRO A 256 -20.47 -9.71 -29.24
CA PRO A 256 -20.80 -10.50 -28.06
C PRO A 256 -19.64 -11.41 -27.64
N PHE A 257 -19.54 -11.69 -26.35
CA PHE A 257 -18.62 -12.67 -25.80
C PHE A 257 -19.02 -14.08 -26.28
N GLN A 258 -18.37 -14.57 -27.34
CA GLN A 258 -18.71 -15.81 -28.05
C GLN A 258 -17.46 -16.60 -28.48
N PRO A 259 -17.52 -17.94 -28.55
CA PRO A 259 -16.37 -18.79 -28.91
C PRO A 259 -15.68 -18.44 -30.23
N GLN A 260 -16.46 -18.18 -31.28
CA GLN A 260 -15.99 -17.90 -32.65
C GLN A 260 -15.25 -16.57 -32.81
N ASN A 261 -15.30 -15.70 -31.80
CA ASN A 261 -14.67 -14.39 -31.85
C ASN A 261 -13.18 -14.42 -31.47
N TYR A 262 -12.64 -15.61 -31.19
CA TYR A 262 -11.26 -15.85 -30.79
C TYR A 262 -10.66 -17.00 -31.62
N GLU A 263 -9.49 -16.78 -32.20
CA GLU A 263 -8.72 -17.80 -32.93
C GLU A 263 -7.23 -17.70 -32.60
N THR A 264 -6.42 -18.68 -33.04
CA THR A 264 -4.95 -18.54 -32.96
C THR A 264 -4.44 -17.68 -34.10
N TRP A 265 -3.28 -17.07 -33.93
CA TRP A 265 -2.65 -16.28 -34.99
C TRP A 265 -2.38 -17.11 -36.26
N GLU A 266 -2.02 -18.38 -36.13
CA GLU A 266 -1.79 -19.27 -37.28
C GLU A 266 -3.05 -19.39 -38.15
N LYS A 267 -4.21 -19.63 -37.52
CA LYS A 267 -5.50 -19.69 -38.23
C LYS A 267 -5.87 -18.35 -38.86
N PHE A 268 -5.61 -17.25 -38.15
CA PHE A 268 -5.83 -15.91 -38.68
C PHE A 268 -4.97 -15.68 -39.93
N TYR A 269 -3.69 -16.04 -39.90
CA TYR A 269 -2.80 -15.87 -41.04
C TYR A 269 -3.18 -16.78 -42.21
N GLU A 270 -3.50 -18.05 -41.97
CA GLU A 270 -3.99 -18.96 -43.02
C GLU A 270 -5.22 -18.38 -43.75
N ARG A 271 -6.16 -17.81 -42.99
CA ARG A 271 -7.36 -17.16 -43.53
C ARG A 271 -7.06 -15.88 -44.31
N ASN A 272 -6.14 -15.04 -43.81
CA ASN A 272 -5.88 -13.71 -44.38
C ASN A 272 -4.80 -13.66 -45.46
N GLN A 273 -3.93 -14.68 -45.57
CA GLN A 273 -2.82 -14.69 -46.53
C GLN A 273 -3.31 -14.49 -47.97
N ALA A 274 -4.46 -15.08 -48.32
CA ALA A 274 -5.04 -14.95 -49.65
C ALA A 274 -5.62 -13.54 -49.92
N ALA A 275 -6.11 -12.86 -48.89
CA ALA A 275 -6.79 -11.57 -49.02
C ALA A 275 -5.82 -10.38 -48.94
N ASN A 276 -4.82 -10.42 -48.06
CA ASN A 276 -3.85 -9.35 -47.87
C ASN A 276 -2.47 -9.88 -47.46
N PRO A 277 -1.68 -10.45 -48.40
CA PRO A 277 -0.42 -11.13 -48.09
C PRO A 277 0.62 -10.19 -47.49
N LYS A 278 0.76 -8.96 -47.99
CA LYS A 278 1.77 -8.01 -47.50
C LYS A 278 1.55 -7.61 -46.05
N GLN A 279 0.30 -7.32 -45.68
CA GLN A 279 -0.03 -6.99 -44.29
C GLN A 279 0.13 -8.22 -43.40
N THR A 280 -0.30 -9.39 -43.86
CA THR A 280 -0.16 -10.64 -43.12
C THR A 280 1.30 -10.98 -42.81
N ASP A 281 2.20 -10.81 -43.80
CA ASP A 281 3.64 -11.05 -43.63
C ASP A 281 4.28 -10.01 -42.68
N ALA A 282 3.88 -8.75 -42.76
CA ALA A 282 4.34 -7.69 -41.86
C ALA A 282 3.92 -7.94 -40.41
N ASP A 283 2.64 -8.26 -40.18
CA ASP A 283 2.11 -8.60 -38.85
C ASP A 283 2.84 -9.82 -38.25
N ARG A 284 3.09 -10.84 -39.07
CA ARG A 284 3.83 -12.04 -38.66
C ARG A 284 5.27 -11.71 -38.25
N ALA A 285 5.96 -10.88 -39.03
CA ALA A 285 7.33 -10.46 -38.72
C ALA A 285 7.40 -9.61 -37.44
N PHE A 286 6.46 -8.68 -37.27
CA PHE A 286 6.35 -7.85 -36.07
C PHE A 286 6.17 -8.70 -34.81
N ARG A 287 5.25 -9.67 -34.87
CA ARG A 287 5.01 -10.61 -33.77
C ARG A 287 6.23 -11.47 -33.44
N ALA A 288 6.88 -12.04 -34.46
CA ALA A 288 8.06 -12.87 -34.26
C ALA A 288 9.20 -12.11 -33.55
N ASN A 289 9.32 -10.80 -33.81
CA ASN A 289 10.27 -9.95 -33.09
C ASN A 289 9.90 -9.80 -31.61
N ARG A 290 8.63 -9.57 -31.27
CA ARG A 290 8.15 -9.47 -29.87
C ARG A 290 8.36 -10.79 -29.11
N ASP A 291 7.98 -11.91 -29.72
CA ASP A 291 8.16 -13.25 -29.15
C ASP A 291 9.66 -13.51 -28.86
N ALA A 292 10.55 -13.12 -29.79
CA ALA A 292 11.98 -13.27 -29.63
C ALA A 292 12.56 -12.44 -28.47
N VAL A 293 12.12 -11.19 -28.31
CA VAL A 293 12.58 -10.32 -27.22
C VAL A 293 12.06 -10.81 -25.87
N ALA A 294 10.80 -11.25 -25.79
CA ALA A 294 10.27 -11.85 -24.58
C ALA A 294 11.02 -13.12 -24.17
N LEU A 295 11.35 -13.96 -25.16
CA LEU A 295 12.17 -15.15 -24.96
C LEU A 295 13.60 -14.80 -24.50
N GLU A 296 14.19 -13.73 -25.04
CA GLU A 296 15.49 -13.21 -24.59
C GLU A 296 15.42 -12.76 -23.13
N TYR A 297 14.37 -12.00 -22.75
CA TYR A 297 14.14 -11.59 -21.36
C TYR A 297 13.95 -12.79 -20.42
N PHE A 298 13.20 -13.81 -20.85
CA PHE A 298 12.99 -15.03 -20.07
C PHE A 298 14.28 -15.82 -19.83
N LYS A 299 15.11 -15.94 -20.88
CA LYS A 299 16.42 -16.61 -20.82
C LYS A 299 17.40 -15.82 -19.94
N TYR A 300 17.40 -14.50 -20.01
CA TYR A 300 18.42 -13.64 -19.41
C TYR A 300 18.05 -13.11 -18.01
N GLY A 301 18.84 -13.47 -16.99
CA GLY A 301 18.77 -12.83 -15.66
C GLY A 301 17.47 -13.07 -14.89
N ASP A 302 16.96 -14.31 -14.93
CA ASP A 302 15.81 -14.77 -14.14
C ASP A 302 14.48 -14.04 -14.39
N GLY A 303 14.29 -13.53 -15.60
CA GLY A 303 13.02 -12.92 -16.04
C GLY A 303 11.81 -13.83 -15.82
N VAL A 304 10.70 -13.23 -15.41
CA VAL A 304 9.37 -13.85 -15.35
C VAL A 304 8.52 -13.23 -16.46
N VAL A 305 7.87 -14.07 -17.26
CA VAL A 305 6.98 -13.64 -18.34
C VAL A 305 5.56 -14.05 -18.01
N PHE A 306 4.67 -13.07 -17.92
CA PHE A 306 3.23 -13.29 -17.89
C PHE A 306 2.74 -13.27 -19.34
N GLN A 307 2.21 -14.40 -19.80
CA GLN A 307 1.63 -14.55 -21.11
C GLN A 307 0.12 -14.43 -20.97
N GLN A 308 -0.45 -13.34 -21.46
CA GLN A 308 -1.88 -13.07 -21.38
C GLN A 308 -2.51 -13.25 -22.75
N ASP A 309 -3.40 -14.21 -22.86
CA ASP A 309 -4.13 -14.50 -24.09
C ASP A 309 -5.63 -14.28 -23.92
N PHE A 310 -6.35 -14.18 -25.04
CA PHE A 310 -7.78 -13.94 -25.06
C PHE A 310 -8.54 -15.16 -25.55
N GLY A 311 -9.67 -15.47 -24.90
CA GLY A 311 -10.46 -16.62 -25.27
C GLY A 311 -11.85 -16.66 -24.65
N HIS A 312 -12.57 -17.73 -24.97
CA HIS A 312 -13.87 -18.08 -24.40
C HIS A 312 -13.78 -19.49 -23.81
N PRO A 313 -14.36 -19.78 -22.63
CA PRO A 313 -14.32 -21.10 -21.98
C PRO A 313 -14.66 -22.26 -22.89
N GLU A 314 -15.65 -22.09 -23.77
CA GLU A 314 -16.11 -23.12 -24.71
C GLU A 314 -15.21 -23.27 -25.97
N ASN A 315 -14.24 -22.36 -26.21
CA ASN A 315 -13.24 -22.49 -27.27
C ASN A 315 -11.92 -23.05 -26.72
N TYR A 316 -11.92 -24.35 -26.45
CA TYR A 316 -10.81 -25.04 -25.79
C TYR A 316 -9.52 -25.08 -26.62
N ALA A 317 -9.61 -25.05 -27.96
CA ALA A 317 -8.44 -25.19 -28.83
C ALA A 317 -7.46 -24.02 -28.65
N VAL A 318 -8.02 -22.80 -28.57
CA VAL A 318 -7.25 -21.57 -28.35
C VAL A 318 -6.62 -21.55 -26.96
N GLN A 319 -7.35 -22.05 -25.95
CA GLN A 319 -6.85 -22.20 -24.57
C GLN A 319 -5.75 -23.24 -24.45
N CYS A 320 -5.89 -24.38 -25.12
CA CYS A 320 -4.86 -25.40 -25.06
C CYS A 320 -3.58 -24.95 -25.78
N ALA A 321 -3.72 -24.25 -26.90
CA ALA A 321 -2.57 -23.80 -27.69
C ALA A 321 -1.60 -22.93 -26.87
N SER A 322 -2.10 -21.96 -26.09
CA SER A 322 -1.19 -21.10 -25.32
C SER A 322 -0.66 -21.72 -24.03
N TYR A 323 -1.41 -22.64 -23.39
CA TYR A 323 -0.84 -23.48 -22.34
C TYR A 323 0.33 -24.32 -22.86
N ASN A 324 0.13 -25.03 -23.97
CA ASN A 324 1.14 -25.90 -24.55
C ASN A 324 2.38 -25.11 -24.96
N PHE A 325 2.20 -23.93 -25.56
CA PHE A 325 3.30 -23.04 -25.89
C PHE A 325 4.14 -22.67 -24.65
N ALA A 326 3.48 -22.20 -23.58
CA ALA A 326 4.16 -21.86 -22.33
C ALA A 326 4.84 -23.09 -21.70
N ARG A 327 4.19 -24.26 -21.69
CA ARG A 327 4.75 -25.51 -21.18
C ARG A 327 5.98 -25.94 -21.95
N ASP A 328 5.91 -25.95 -23.27
CA ASP A 328 6.97 -26.44 -24.15
C ASP A 328 8.18 -25.50 -24.09
N LEU A 329 7.96 -24.19 -23.95
CA LEU A 329 9.01 -23.23 -23.65
C LEU A 329 9.69 -23.53 -22.31
N ARG A 330 8.94 -23.70 -21.23
CA ARG A 330 9.51 -24.05 -19.91
C ARG A 330 10.32 -25.34 -19.96
N ALA A 331 9.81 -26.36 -20.64
CA ALA A 331 10.48 -27.65 -20.80
C ALA A 331 11.78 -27.51 -21.60
N THR A 332 11.74 -26.81 -22.74
CA THR A 332 12.89 -26.62 -23.63
C THR A 332 13.97 -25.76 -22.99
N GLN A 333 13.59 -24.77 -22.18
CA GLN A 333 14.54 -23.91 -21.46
C GLN A 333 14.96 -24.49 -20.10
N HIS A 334 14.42 -25.64 -19.68
CA HIS A 334 14.61 -26.23 -18.35
C HIS A 334 14.39 -25.23 -17.21
N LYS A 335 13.35 -24.39 -17.33
CA LYS A 335 13.12 -23.23 -16.44
C LYS A 335 11.63 -22.95 -16.27
N ASP A 336 11.20 -22.57 -15.07
CA ASP A 336 9.84 -22.10 -14.78
C ASP A 336 9.70 -20.57 -14.95
N GLY A 337 8.50 -20.01 -14.71
CA GLY A 337 8.27 -18.57 -14.75
C GLY A 337 7.89 -17.97 -16.11
N TRP A 338 7.57 -18.80 -17.10
CA TRP A 338 6.74 -18.40 -18.24
C TRP A 338 5.32 -18.89 -17.97
N ILE A 339 4.41 -17.98 -17.65
CA ILE A 339 3.12 -18.31 -17.03
C ILE A 339 2.01 -17.85 -17.97
N ALA A 340 1.11 -18.76 -18.37
CA ALA A 340 -0.01 -18.43 -19.25
C ALA A 340 -1.30 -18.18 -18.44
N ALA A 341 -2.07 -17.18 -18.85
CA ALA A 341 -3.43 -16.94 -18.38
C ALA A 341 -4.31 -16.45 -19.54
N TYR A 342 -5.63 -16.54 -19.31
CA TYR A 342 -6.64 -16.15 -20.27
C TYR A 342 -7.66 -15.22 -19.64
N SER A 343 -8.17 -14.31 -20.46
CA SER A 343 -9.30 -13.44 -20.14
C SER A 343 -10.17 -13.26 -21.39
N ASP A 344 -11.32 -12.61 -21.22
CA ASP A 344 -11.95 -11.93 -22.35
C ASP A 344 -11.12 -10.70 -22.74
N ALA A 345 -11.31 -10.20 -23.97
CA ALA A 345 -10.55 -9.06 -24.49
C ALA A 345 -10.77 -7.74 -23.70
N ALA A 346 -11.80 -7.69 -22.85
CA ALA A 346 -12.08 -6.57 -21.98
C ALA A 346 -11.60 -6.78 -20.53
N PHE A 347 -10.96 -7.91 -20.21
CA PHE A 347 -10.47 -8.26 -18.87
C PHE A 347 -11.55 -8.22 -17.78
N ASN A 348 -12.80 -8.56 -18.14
CA ASN A 348 -13.94 -8.55 -17.25
C ASN A 348 -14.26 -9.94 -16.67
N ARG A 349 -13.47 -10.95 -17.02
CA ARG A 349 -13.67 -12.34 -16.61
C ARG A 349 -12.33 -12.97 -16.26
N VAL A 350 -12.31 -13.64 -15.11
CA VAL A 350 -11.18 -14.44 -14.65
C VAL A 350 -11.46 -15.89 -15.02
N TYR A 351 -10.50 -16.53 -15.68
CA TYR A 351 -10.56 -17.96 -15.97
C TYR A 351 -9.53 -18.72 -15.16
N ASP A 352 -9.93 -19.89 -14.70
CA ASP A 352 -9.00 -20.90 -14.24
C ASP A 352 -8.58 -21.74 -15.43
N TYR A 353 -7.27 -21.97 -15.55
CA TYR A 353 -6.88 -23.27 -16.06
C TYR A 353 -7.35 -24.25 -15.01
N ALA A 354 -7.92 -25.38 -15.44
CA ALA A 354 -8.16 -26.49 -14.54
C ALA A 354 -6.94 -26.67 -13.59
N ASP A 355 -5.72 -26.55 -14.13
CA ASP A 355 -4.44 -26.70 -13.44
C ASP A 355 -3.96 -25.53 -12.54
N SER A 356 -4.59 -24.35 -12.53
CA SER A 356 -3.93 -23.14 -11.97
C SER A 356 -4.38 -22.63 -10.61
N THR A 357 -5.39 -23.22 -9.97
CA THR A 357 -5.69 -23.02 -8.54
C THR A 357 -6.34 -24.31 -7.96
N PRO A 358 -6.44 -24.50 -6.63
CA PRO A 358 -5.83 -25.57 -5.84
C PRO A 358 -6.44 -27.00 -6.00
N GLN A 359 -6.71 -27.52 -7.19
CA GLN A 359 -7.39 -28.84 -7.30
C GLN A 359 -6.88 -29.83 -8.34
N ILE A 360 -5.86 -29.52 -9.16
CA ILE A 360 -5.72 -30.28 -10.41
C ILE A 360 -4.43 -31.07 -10.57
N ARG A 361 -4.70 -32.37 -10.72
CA ARG A 361 -3.89 -33.46 -11.23
C ARG A 361 -3.31 -33.13 -12.60
N ALA A 362 -2.08 -33.58 -12.82
CA ALA A 362 -1.44 -33.55 -14.13
C ALA A 362 -2.28 -34.28 -15.20
N ILE A 363 -2.29 -33.75 -16.44
CA ILE A 363 -2.59 -34.54 -17.64
C ILE A 363 -1.61 -34.21 -18.77
N PRO A 364 -1.07 -35.24 -19.46
CA PRO A 364 -0.46 -35.09 -20.78
C PRO A 364 -1.50 -34.73 -21.85
N GLY A 365 -1.40 -33.52 -22.44
CA GLY A 365 -1.88 -33.19 -23.79
C GLY A 365 -3.39 -33.04 -24.02
N CYS A 366 -4.03 -32.04 -23.39
CA CYS A 366 -5.34 -31.43 -23.73
C CYS A 366 -6.35 -32.17 -24.67
N GLU A 367 -6.93 -33.30 -24.28
CA GLU A 367 -8.22 -33.71 -24.86
C GLU A 367 -9.16 -34.16 -23.74
N THR A 368 -10.41 -33.69 -23.79
CA THR A 368 -11.53 -33.97 -22.87
C THR A 368 -11.40 -33.42 -21.44
N TYR A 369 -12.04 -32.27 -21.22
CA TYR A 369 -12.35 -31.74 -19.89
C TYR A 369 -13.42 -32.63 -19.24
N ASP A 370 -13.02 -33.73 -18.61
CA ASP A 370 -13.92 -34.50 -17.75
C ASP A 370 -13.38 -34.61 -16.32
N LYS A 371 -14.14 -33.94 -15.44
CA LYS A 371 -14.17 -34.06 -13.97
C LYS A 371 -13.02 -33.40 -13.19
N VAL A 372 -13.24 -32.13 -12.85
CA VAL A 372 -12.85 -31.61 -11.53
C VAL A 372 -13.47 -32.54 -10.49
N THR A 373 -12.70 -33.44 -9.86
CA THR A 373 -13.21 -34.08 -8.64
C THR A 373 -13.09 -33.06 -7.53
N ALA A 374 -14.10 -33.02 -6.66
CA ALA A 374 -14.02 -32.24 -5.43
C ALA A 374 -12.71 -32.59 -4.68
N PRO A 375 -12.09 -31.62 -3.99
CA PRO A 375 -10.85 -31.83 -3.27
C PRO A 375 -11.08 -32.83 -2.13
N ASP A 376 -10.08 -33.62 -1.79
CA ASP A 376 -10.17 -34.61 -0.71
C ASP A 376 -10.25 -33.95 0.68
N PHE A 377 -9.65 -32.77 0.82
CA PHE A 377 -9.63 -31.98 2.05
C PHE A 377 -9.50 -30.49 1.72
N THR A 378 -9.90 -29.62 2.65
CA THR A 378 -9.65 -28.18 2.59
C THR A 378 -8.56 -27.79 3.58
N THR A 379 -7.87 -26.70 3.29
CA THR A 379 -6.94 -26.11 4.26
C THR A 379 -7.04 -24.60 4.32
N THR A 380 -6.94 -24.02 5.51
CA THR A 380 -6.95 -22.57 5.72
C THR A 380 -5.99 -22.16 6.82
N PHE A 381 -5.23 -21.08 6.61
CA PHE A 381 -4.43 -20.48 7.67
C PHE A 381 -5.27 -19.55 8.54
N SER A 382 -5.01 -19.57 9.85
CA SER A 382 -5.54 -18.63 10.83
C SER A 382 -4.41 -18.12 11.73
N PRO A 383 -4.03 -16.83 11.66
CA PRO A 383 -4.52 -15.83 10.69
C PRO A 383 -4.10 -16.16 9.24
N PRO A 384 -4.80 -15.65 8.21
CA PRO A 384 -4.51 -15.94 6.80
C PRO A 384 -3.23 -15.28 6.27
N SER A 385 -2.66 -14.34 7.03
CA SER A 385 -1.35 -13.75 6.78
C SER A 385 -0.68 -13.36 8.10
N LEU A 386 0.63 -13.21 8.07
CA LEU A 386 1.44 -12.80 9.22
C LEU A 386 2.19 -11.50 8.94
N ASN A 387 2.39 -10.72 9.99
CA ASN A 387 3.19 -9.50 9.96
C ASN A 387 4.15 -9.52 11.15
N THR A 388 5.46 -9.50 10.92
CA THR A 388 6.45 -9.65 11.99
C THR A 388 7.75 -8.89 11.74
N GLY A 389 8.39 -8.43 12.80
CA GLY A 389 9.68 -7.76 12.72
C GLY A 389 10.82 -8.75 12.44
N VAL A 390 11.88 -8.29 11.79
CA VAL A 390 13.12 -9.07 11.68
C VAL A 390 13.70 -9.36 13.06
N GLY A 391 14.30 -10.53 13.23
CA GLY A 391 14.79 -11.02 14.52
C GLY A 391 13.72 -11.63 15.43
N ARG A 392 12.46 -11.74 14.97
CA ARG A 392 11.33 -12.25 15.75
C ARG A 392 10.77 -13.55 15.20
N SER A 393 9.89 -14.16 15.99
CA SER A 393 9.13 -15.34 15.61
C SER A 393 7.65 -15.00 15.48
N ALA A 394 6.94 -15.72 14.61
CA ALA A 394 5.49 -15.60 14.42
C ALA A 394 4.88 -16.97 14.15
N THR A 395 3.59 -17.14 14.45
CA THR A 395 2.90 -18.43 14.28
C THR A 395 1.57 -18.27 13.58
N ALA A 396 1.22 -19.23 12.72
CA ALA A 396 -0.13 -19.39 12.17
C ALA A 396 -0.60 -20.84 12.33
N THR A 397 -1.90 -21.05 12.44
CA THR A 397 -2.49 -22.39 12.48
C THR A 397 -3.03 -22.75 11.10
N LEU A 398 -2.52 -23.84 10.51
CA LEU A 398 -3.09 -24.48 9.34
C LEU A 398 -4.21 -25.42 9.79
N ASN A 399 -5.46 -25.06 9.49
CA ASN A 399 -6.62 -25.90 9.73
C ASN A 399 -6.81 -26.82 8.53
N LEU A 400 -7.01 -28.12 8.76
CA LEU A 400 -7.28 -29.11 7.71
C LEU A 400 -8.61 -29.80 8.00
N ALA A 401 -9.53 -29.79 7.04
CA ALA A 401 -10.84 -30.45 7.17
C ALA A 401 -11.06 -31.46 6.03
N ALA A 402 -11.53 -32.66 6.38
CA ALA A 402 -11.90 -33.67 5.40
C ALA A 402 -13.12 -33.22 4.58
N VAL A 403 -13.10 -33.51 3.28
CA VAL A 403 -14.24 -33.31 2.38
C VAL A 403 -14.84 -34.67 2.06
N SER A 404 -16.17 -34.75 2.01
CA SER A 404 -16.91 -35.97 1.60
C SER A 404 -16.49 -37.26 2.33
N GLY A 405 -16.09 -37.15 3.61
CA GLY A 405 -15.69 -38.30 4.43
C GLY A 405 -14.28 -38.83 4.17
N TYR A 406 -13.42 -38.06 3.50
CA TYR A 406 -12.02 -38.41 3.28
C TYR A 406 -11.30 -38.75 4.60
N SER A 407 -10.58 -39.87 4.61
CA SER A 407 -9.88 -40.40 5.81
C SER A 407 -8.43 -40.79 5.54
N GLY A 408 -7.92 -40.49 4.34
CA GLY A 408 -6.54 -40.77 3.99
C GLY A 408 -5.56 -39.83 4.70
N LYS A 409 -4.27 -40.22 4.71
CA LYS A 409 -3.21 -39.45 5.35
C LYS A 409 -2.70 -38.35 4.41
N VAL A 410 -2.47 -37.17 4.97
CA VAL A 410 -1.86 -36.02 4.31
C VAL A 410 -0.46 -35.81 4.88
N ASN A 411 0.56 -35.88 4.05
CA ASN A 411 1.93 -35.53 4.41
C ASN A 411 2.14 -34.04 4.15
N LEU A 412 2.56 -33.29 5.16
CA LEU A 412 2.85 -31.86 5.08
C LEU A 412 4.35 -31.63 5.02
N SER A 413 4.78 -30.72 4.15
CA SER A 413 6.17 -30.29 4.03
C SER A 413 6.25 -28.80 3.72
N LEU A 414 7.43 -28.21 3.92
CA LEU A 414 7.70 -26.83 3.52
C LEU A 414 8.31 -26.84 2.12
N GLY A 415 7.94 -25.87 1.29
CA GLY A 415 8.66 -25.58 0.05
C GLY A 415 9.95 -24.80 0.32
N ASN A 416 10.52 -24.21 -0.72
CA ASN A 416 11.73 -23.40 -0.58
C ASN A 416 11.39 -22.11 0.18
N LEU A 417 12.13 -21.85 1.25
CA LEU A 417 11.91 -20.69 2.11
C LEU A 417 12.77 -19.51 1.65
N PRO A 418 12.28 -18.26 1.78
CA PRO A 418 13.08 -17.09 1.46
C PRO A 418 14.33 -16.98 2.34
N ALA A 419 15.39 -16.36 1.81
CA ALA A 419 16.62 -16.14 2.55
C ALA A 419 16.36 -15.38 3.87
N GLY A 420 16.89 -15.91 4.98
CA GLY A 420 16.71 -15.34 6.31
C GLY A 420 15.41 -15.75 7.02
N ILE A 421 14.58 -16.61 6.42
CA ILE A 421 13.37 -17.15 7.05
C ILE A 421 13.53 -18.65 7.25
N THR A 422 13.21 -19.12 8.45
CA THR A 422 13.07 -20.56 8.77
C THR A 422 11.65 -20.84 9.23
N ALA A 423 11.20 -22.07 9.03
CA ALA A 423 9.86 -22.49 9.38
C ALA A 423 9.82 -23.92 9.91
N THR A 424 8.89 -24.22 10.80
CA THR A 424 8.64 -25.57 11.31
C THR A 424 7.15 -25.84 11.40
N LEU A 425 6.73 -27.05 11.03
CA LEU A 425 5.38 -27.54 11.25
C LEU A 425 5.38 -28.43 12.50
N SER A 426 4.43 -28.19 13.41
CA SER A 426 4.23 -29.03 14.61
C SER A 426 3.95 -30.50 14.27
N GLN A 427 3.41 -30.77 13.08
CA GLN A 427 3.16 -32.11 12.54
C GLN A 427 3.40 -32.11 11.02
N THR A 428 4.07 -33.15 10.51
CA THR A 428 4.34 -33.35 9.06
C THR A 428 3.49 -34.46 8.45
N ARG A 429 2.62 -35.10 9.25
CA ARG A 429 1.68 -36.12 8.77
C ARG A 429 0.43 -36.08 9.64
N VAL A 430 -0.72 -35.90 9.01
CA VAL A 430 -2.02 -35.81 9.68
C VAL A 430 -3.09 -36.60 8.92
N THR A 431 -4.19 -36.91 9.59
CA THR A 431 -5.43 -37.35 8.94
C THR A 431 -6.44 -36.20 9.08
N PRO A 432 -6.92 -35.60 7.98
CA PRO A 432 -7.89 -34.53 8.05
C PRO A 432 -9.17 -34.98 8.79
N GLY A 433 -9.62 -34.16 9.72
CA GLY A 433 -10.85 -34.36 10.49
C GLY A 433 -11.48 -33.00 10.79
N PRO A 434 -12.62 -32.91 11.48
CA PRO A 434 -13.34 -31.64 11.65
C PRO A 434 -12.55 -30.53 12.36
N GLN A 435 -11.47 -30.86 13.09
CA GLN A 435 -10.68 -29.93 13.92
C GLN A 435 -9.17 -30.21 13.83
N THR A 436 -8.67 -30.79 12.73
CA THR A 436 -7.22 -31.05 12.61
C THR A 436 -6.48 -29.73 12.45
N GLN A 437 -5.56 -29.43 13.36
CA GLN A 437 -4.79 -28.18 13.40
C GLN A 437 -3.30 -28.47 13.42
N VAL A 438 -2.55 -27.78 12.56
CA VAL A 438 -1.08 -27.82 12.51
C VAL A 438 -0.53 -26.41 12.69
N THR A 439 0.20 -26.17 13.77
CA THR A 439 0.90 -24.90 13.96
C THR A 439 2.13 -24.82 13.04
N LEU A 440 2.21 -23.75 12.26
CA LEU A 440 3.38 -23.28 11.53
C LEU A 440 4.08 -22.19 12.35
N THR A 441 5.34 -22.42 12.72
CA THR A 441 6.18 -21.44 13.40
C THR A 441 7.21 -20.91 12.43
N LEU A 442 7.31 -19.58 12.30
CA LEU A 442 8.28 -18.88 11.47
C LEU A 442 9.28 -18.15 12.36
N ASN A 443 10.56 -18.23 12.04
CA ASN A 443 11.59 -17.37 12.61
C ASN A 443 12.20 -16.52 11.50
N VAL A 444 12.15 -15.20 11.68
CA VAL A 444 12.70 -14.21 10.76
C VAL A 444 14.03 -13.74 11.35
N ALA A 445 15.14 -14.02 10.65
CA ALA A 445 16.46 -13.57 11.08
C ALA A 445 16.55 -12.04 11.08
N ALA A 446 17.36 -11.45 11.98
CA ALA A 446 17.60 -10.01 12.01
C ALA A 446 18.24 -9.45 10.71
N SER A 447 18.85 -10.34 9.91
CA SER A 447 19.44 -10.06 8.60
C SER A 447 18.44 -10.19 7.44
N ALA A 448 17.23 -10.69 7.65
CA ALA A 448 16.21 -10.77 6.60
C ALA A 448 15.87 -9.37 6.07
N ALA A 449 15.52 -9.28 4.78
CA ALA A 449 15.09 -8.02 4.19
C ALA A 449 13.66 -7.69 4.63
N ALA A 450 13.35 -6.41 4.85
CA ALA A 450 11.98 -5.98 5.05
C ALA A 450 11.22 -6.08 3.72
N SER A 451 10.33 -7.05 3.61
CA SER A 451 9.59 -7.36 2.38
C SER A 451 8.35 -8.20 2.65
N THR A 452 7.54 -8.40 1.61
CA THR A 452 6.49 -9.40 1.57
C THR A 452 7.06 -10.72 1.05
N TYR A 453 6.87 -11.77 1.83
CA TYR A 453 7.27 -13.13 1.54
C TYR A 453 6.05 -14.04 1.41
N ILE A 454 6.15 -15.04 0.55
CA ILE A 454 5.17 -16.11 0.44
C ILE A 454 5.82 -17.39 0.96
N ILE A 455 5.22 -17.99 1.98
CA ILE A 455 5.72 -19.19 2.67
C ILE A 455 4.95 -20.41 2.16
N PRO A 456 5.58 -21.27 1.34
CA PRO A 456 4.90 -22.43 0.77
C PRO A 456 4.84 -23.61 1.74
N VAL A 457 3.63 -24.13 1.97
CA VAL A 457 3.36 -25.40 2.64
C VAL A 457 2.76 -26.37 1.62
N ARG A 458 3.39 -27.53 1.43
CA ARG A 458 2.90 -28.56 0.53
C ARG A 458 2.16 -29.64 1.31
N ALA A 459 1.06 -30.12 0.76
CA ALA A 459 0.28 -31.24 1.26
C ALA A 459 0.22 -32.35 0.21
N GLN A 460 0.71 -33.54 0.56
CA GLN A 460 0.74 -34.68 -0.34
C GLN A 460 -0.21 -35.78 0.15
N SER A 461 -1.04 -36.29 -0.75
CA SER A 461 -2.06 -37.29 -0.50
C SER A 461 -2.18 -38.21 -1.71
N GLN A 462 -2.12 -39.53 -1.51
CA GLN A 462 -2.31 -40.54 -2.57
C GLN A 462 -1.44 -40.35 -3.84
N GLY A 463 -0.23 -39.82 -3.68
CA GLY A 463 0.71 -39.56 -4.78
C GLY A 463 0.60 -38.15 -5.38
N GLU A 464 -0.50 -37.44 -5.11
CA GLU A 464 -0.75 -36.07 -5.56
C GLU A 464 -0.23 -35.05 -4.54
N SER A 465 0.26 -33.89 -5.00
CA SER A 465 0.79 -32.82 -4.15
C SER A 465 0.09 -31.50 -4.43
N MET A 466 -0.32 -30.82 -3.36
CA MET A 466 -0.91 -29.49 -3.37
C MET A 466 0.00 -28.49 -2.66
N ARG A 467 -0.05 -27.21 -3.02
CA ARG A 467 0.68 -26.11 -2.38
C ARG A 467 -0.32 -25.13 -1.76
N TYR A 468 -0.04 -24.72 -0.53
CA TYR A 468 -0.78 -23.75 0.26
C TYR A 468 0.19 -22.72 0.80
N ASP A 469 -0.08 -21.46 0.50
CA ASP A 469 0.85 -20.38 0.75
C ASP A 469 0.38 -19.54 1.93
N LEU A 470 1.31 -19.14 2.79
CA LEU A 470 1.07 -18.16 3.84
C LEU A 470 1.86 -16.90 3.53
N ARG A 471 1.16 -15.78 3.42
CA ARG A 471 1.79 -14.48 3.25
C ARG A 471 2.41 -14.00 4.57
N LEU A 472 3.67 -13.58 4.51
CA LEU A 472 4.43 -13.01 5.61
C LEU A 472 4.97 -11.63 5.22
N LYS A 473 4.46 -10.56 5.83
CA LYS A 473 5.05 -9.22 5.73
C LYS A 473 6.08 -9.04 6.83
N THR A 474 7.27 -8.58 6.47
CA THR A 474 8.36 -8.32 7.42
C THR A 474 8.75 -6.86 7.43
N TRP A 475 9.12 -6.36 8.61
CA TRP A 475 9.60 -5.00 8.80
C TRP A 475 10.85 -4.98 9.67
N LYS A 476 11.62 -3.89 9.57
CA LYS A 476 12.88 -3.73 10.30
C LYS A 476 12.90 -2.41 11.04
N THR A 477 13.27 -2.48 12.31
CA THR A 477 13.38 -1.36 13.23
C THR A 477 14.70 -1.50 14.00
N THR A 478 15.56 -0.49 13.93
CA THR A 478 16.85 -0.47 14.65
C THR A 478 16.80 0.41 15.90
N GLY A 479 15.61 0.85 16.29
CA GLY A 479 15.34 1.73 17.42
C GLY A 479 13.83 2.01 17.52
N ASP A 480 13.47 3.10 18.18
CA ASP A 480 12.07 3.48 18.32
C ASP A 480 11.45 3.81 16.96
N SER A 481 10.16 3.50 16.81
CA SER A 481 9.36 3.98 15.68
C SER A 481 8.51 5.15 16.12
N VAL A 482 8.38 6.15 15.24
CA VAL A 482 7.55 7.34 15.44
C VAL A 482 6.26 7.18 14.64
N PHE A 483 5.12 7.22 15.31
CA PHE A 483 3.80 7.06 14.72
C PHE A 483 3.06 8.38 14.72
N VAL A 484 2.62 8.81 13.55
CA VAL A 484 1.90 10.07 13.34
C VAL A 484 0.47 9.78 12.89
N ALA A 485 -0.52 10.10 13.71
CA ALA A 485 -1.92 10.06 13.32
C ALA A 485 -2.25 11.30 12.48
N GLN A 486 -2.77 11.07 11.28
CA GLN A 486 -2.87 12.06 10.23
C GLN A 486 -4.30 12.10 9.69
N ALA A 487 -5.15 12.83 10.41
CA ALA A 487 -6.59 12.94 10.15
C ALA A 487 -6.91 13.35 8.72
N GLY A 488 -6.14 14.27 8.13
CA GLY A 488 -6.35 14.71 6.74
C GLY A 488 -6.19 13.64 5.66
N LEU A 489 -5.52 12.51 5.96
CA LEU A 489 -5.37 11.36 5.05
C LEU A 489 -6.14 10.12 5.55
N GLY A 490 -6.72 10.15 6.76
CA GLY A 490 -7.28 8.96 7.39
C GLY A 490 -6.23 7.87 7.72
N LYS A 491 -4.95 8.24 7.88
CA LYS A 491 -3.84 7.29 8.08
C LYS A 491 -3.10 7.52 9.39
N VAL A 492 -2.42 6.48 9.87
CA VAL A 492 -1.29 6.61 10.78
C VAL A 492 -0.03 6.28 9.99
N LEU A 493 0.91 7.21 9.93
CA LEU A 493 2.23 7.04 9.32
C LEU A 493 3.21 6.54 10.37
N ALA A 494 4.06 5.56 10.03
CA ALA A 494 5.12 5.09 10.92
C ALA A 494 6.50 5.30 10.28
N PHE A 495 7.35 6.05 10.97
CA PHE A 495 8.75 6.25 10.64
C PHE A 495 9.59 5.33 11.52
N ASP A 496 10.27 4.37 10.89
CA ASP A 496 11.06 3.39 11.62
C ASP A 496 12.46 3.91 11.93
N SER A 497 12.95 3.58 13.13
CA SER A 497 14.26 3.96 13.62
C SER A 497 14.45 5.47 13.66
N SER A 498 13.94 6.08 14.74
CA SER A 498 13.97 7.51 15.01
C SER A 498 15.37 8.15 14.88
N ALA A 499 16.43 7.38 15.12
CA ALA A 499 17.83 7.82 15.04
C ALA A 499 18.34 8.04 13.60
N SER A 500 17.78 7.34 12.61
CA SER A 500 18.22 7.38 11.21
C SER A 500 17.43 8.36 10.34
N LEU A 501 16.42 9.02 10.91
CA LEU A 501 15.54 9.90 10.15
C LEU A 501 16.24 11.20 9.72
N THR A 502 16.01 11.56 8.46
CA THR A 502 16.42 12.81 7.79
C THR A 502 15.19 13.56 7.26
N SER A 503 15.34 14.83 6.87
CA SER A 503 14.21 15.69 6.43
C SER A 503 13.41 15.14 5.25
N ASN A 504 14.02 14.26 4.45
CA ASN A 504 13.41 13.68 3.24
C ASN A 504 12.96 12.23 3.46
N THR A 505 12.89 11.77 4.70
CA THR A 505 12.53 10.38 5.00
C THR A 505 11.03 10.18 4.80
N ALA A 506 10.67 9.25 3.92
CA ALA A 506 9.30 8.78 3.76
C ALA A 506 8.88 7.85 4.93
N PRO A 507 7.58 7.76 5.25
CA PRO A 507 7.10 6.77 6.23
C PRO A 507 7.39 5.35 5.74
N ALA A 508 7.85 4.50 6.66
CA ALA A 508 8.19 3.10 6.37
C ALA A 508 6.96 2.19 6.36
N ARG A 509 5.90 2.56 7.09
CA ARG A 509 4.60 1.88 7.10
C ARG A 509 3.47 2.89 7.22
N SER A 510 2.26 2.52 6.81
CA SER A 510 1.07 3.33 7.03
C SER A 510 -0.18 2.47 7.17
N LEU A 511 -1.13 2.93 7.99
CA LEU A 511 -2.46 2.28 8.00
C LEU A 511 -3.09 2.34 6.61
N PRO A 512 -3.78 1.26 6.19
CA PRO A 512 -4.64 1.32 5.01
C PRO A 512 -5.68 2.44 5.15
N THR A 513 -5.90 3.21 4.08
CA THR A 513 -6.84 4.34 4.04
C THR A 513 -8.27 3.99 4.43
N ALA A 514 -8.69 2.73 4.30
CA ALA A 514 -10.06 2.30 4.60
C ALA A 514 -10.29 1.92 6.08
N SER A 515 -9.23 1.75 6.89
CA SER A 515 -9.38 1.23 8.25
C SER A 515 -9.95 2.26 9.23
N VAL A 516 -9.62 3.53 9.04
CA VAL A 516 -9.95 4.65 9.93
C VAL A 516 -10.33 5.85 9.06
N GLN A 517 -11.49 6.46 9.29
CA GLN A 517 -11.92 7.61 8.48
C GLN A 517 -11.14 8.87 8.86
N GLN A 518 -11.01 9.12 10.16
CA GLN A 518 -10.37 10.31 10.70
C GLN A 518 -9.39 9.91 11.80
N ALA A 519 -8.20 9.48 11.40
CA ALA A 519 -7.13 9.04 12.31
C ALA A 519 -6.66 10.20 13.19
N TRP A 520 -7.19 10.27 14.41
CA TRP A 520 -7.05 11.46 15.25
C TRP A 520 -5.94 11.36 16.27
N ASN A 521 -5.72 10.17 16.82
CA ASN A 521 -4.66 9.91 17.77
C ASN A 521 -4.20 8.46 17.69
N VAL A 522 -2.97 8.22 18.16
CA VAL A 522 -2.35 6.92 18.25
C VAL A 522 -1.66 6.79 19.60
N ALA A 523 -1.75 5.62 20.23
CA ALA A 523 -1.01 5.25 21.44
C ALA A 523 -0.43 3.84 21.30
N LEU A 524 0.59 3.54 22.08
CA LEU A 524 1.28 2.25 22.11
C LEU A 524 1.25 1.67 23.52
N ASP A 525 1.02 0.36 23.65
CA ASP A 525 1.31 -0.34 24.90
C ASP A 525 2.77 -0.80 24.98
N SER A 526 3.15 -1.40 26.11
CA SER A 526 4.53 -1.89 26.35
C SER A 526 4.94 -3.06 25.45
N ALA A 527 3.98 -3.79 24.89
CA ALA A 527 4.22 -4.80 23.87
C ALA A 527 4.22 -4.20 22.45
N GLY A 528 4.02 -2.88 22.36
CA GLY A 528 3.98 -2.09 21.14
C GLY A 528 2.73 -2.27 20.29
N ASN A 529 1.63 -2.81 20.83
CA ASN A 529 0.35 -2.80 20.11
C ASN A 529 -0.12 -1.36 19.91
N GLN A 530 -0.64 -1.05 18.71
CA GLN A 530 -1.13 0.29 18.39
C GLN A 530 -2.62 0.40 18.70
N TYR A 531 -3.00 1.52 19.29
CA TYR A 531 -4.41 1.92 19.48
C TYR A 531 -4.64 3.19 18.70
N VAL A 532 -5.58 3.17 17.76
CA VAL A 532 -5.80 4.28 16.83
C VAL A 532 -7.24 4.77 16.94
N VAL A 533 -7.38 6.08 17.15
CA VAL A 533 -8.66 6.77 17.26
C VAL A 533 -9.22 7.10 15.88
N ASP A 534 -10.49 6.77 15.67
CA ASP A 534 -11.32 7.29 14.58
C ASP A 534 -12.27 8.36 15.14
N ASN A 535 -11.94 9.63 14.95
CA ASN A 535 -12.73 10.75 15.48
C ASN A 535 -13.91 11.06 14.56
N VAL A 536 -14.98 10.29 14.72
CA VAL A 536 -16.27 10.53 14.05
C VAL A 536 -17.41 10.43 15.07
N ALA A 537 -18.63 10.80 14.67
CA ALA A 537 -19.79 10.82 15.57
C ALA A 537 -20.06 9.45 16.25
N ALA A 538 -19.96 8.37 15.47
CA ALA A 538 -19.95 6.98 15.95
C ALA A 538 -18.51 6.45 15.93
N GLY A 539 -17.64 7.11 16.69
CA GLY A 539 -16.21 6.87 16.67
C GLY A 539 -15.82 5.51 17.24
N LYS A 540 -14.58 5.14 16.99
CA LYS A 540 -14.01 3.87 17.43
C LYS A 540 -12.54 4.03 17.81
N VAL A 541 -12.06 3.10 18.64
CA VAL A 541 -10.63 2.85 18.81
C VAL A 541 -10.34 1.48 18.25
N THR A 542 -9.42 1.40 17.30
CA THR A 542 -8.99 0.13 16.69
C THR A 542 -7.64 -0.29 17.26
N ARG A 543 -7.56 -1.52 17.77
CA ARG A 543 -6.33 -2.13 18.25
C ARG A 543 -5.67 -2.93 17.13
N PHE A 544 -4.41 -2.61 16.85
CA PHE A 544 -3.56 -3.34 15.92
C PHE A 544 -2.45 -4.07 16.69
N PRO A 545 -2.09 -5.30 16.27
CA PRO A 545 -0.93 -6.00 16.82
C PRO A 545 0.35 -5.19 16.66
N SER A 546 1.31 -5.47 17.52
CA SER A 546 2.63 -4.84 17.56
C SER A 546 3.23 -4.54 16.16
N PHE A 547 3.32 -3.24 15.85
CA PHE A 547 3.91 -2.61 14.65
C PHE A 547 3.30 -3.08 13.32
N SER A 548 2.03 -3.47 13.32
CA SER A 548 1.39 -4.17 12.19
C SER A 548 0.74 -3.27 11.12
N LEU A 549 0.97 -1.96 11.14
CA LEU A 549 0.28 -0.92 10.32
C LEU A 549 0.42 -1.10 8.80
N ASN A 550 -0.14 -2.17 8.22
CA ASN A 550 0.09 -2.60 6.85
C ASN A 550 -0.77 -3.82 6.44
N SER A 551 -1.62 -4.34 7.33
CA SER A 551 -2.27 -5.65 7.14
C SER A 551 -3.80 -5.65 7.21
N GLY A 552 -4.48 -4.50 7.26
CA GLY A 552 -5.95 -4.42 7.34
C GLY A 552 -6.58 -5.02 8.63
N ALA A 553 -5.83 -5.80 9.40
CA ALA A 553 -6.31 -6.53 10.57
C ALA A 553 -6.19 -5.67 11.85
N GLY A 554 -7.17 -4.79 12.05
CA GLY A 554 -7.55 -4.45 13.43
C GLY A 554 -8.11 -5.71 14.10
N VAL A 555 -7.57 -6.11 15.25
CA VAL A 555 -7.94 -7.39 15.89
C VAL A 555 -9.08 -7.20 16.90
N SER A 556 -9.24 -5.99 17.44
CA SER A 556 -10.38 -5.63 18.29
C SER A 556 -10.72 -4.15 18.18
N GLN A 557 -11.99 -3.80 18.42
CA GLN A 557 -12.49 -2.43 18.32
C GLN A 557 -13.39 -2.08 19.50
N ILE A 558 -13.12 -0.94 20.12
CA ILE A 558 -14.07 -0.25 21.00
C ILE A 558 -14.91 0.66 20.10
N ARG A 559 -16.24 0.52 20.12
CA ARG A 559 -17.16 1.17 19.18
C ARG A 559 -18.16 2.07 19.88
N ASN A 560 -18.86 2.88 19.09
CA ASN A 560 -19.93 3.79 19.53
C ASN A 560 -19.43 4.84 20.55
N LEU A 561 -18.18 5.25 20.40
CA LEU A 561 -17.58 6.30 21.21
C LEU A 561 -18.01 7.67 20.67
N SER A 562 -18.34 8.60 21.56
CA SER A 562 -18.80 9.94 21.15
C SER A 562 -17.62 10.86 20.88
N TYR A 563 -17.25 11.00 19.60
CA TYR A 563 -16.10 11.81 19.15
C TYR A 563 -14.85 11.55 20.00
N PRO A 564 -14.28 10.33 19.98
CA PRO A 564 -13.09 10.02 20.73
C PRO A 564 -11.91 10.84 20.20
N THR A 565 -11.08 11.40 21.09
CA THR A 565 -9.99 12.33 20.71
C THR A 565 -8.64 11.91 21.27
N GLY A 566 -8.58 11.52 22.53
CA GLY A 566 -7.34 11.25 23.27
C GLY A 566 -7.20 9.80 23.68
N LEU A 567 -5.97 9.29 23.67
CA LEU A 567 -5.61 7.99 24.23
C LEU A 567 -4.33 8.10 25.05
N ALA A 568 -4.23 7.32 26.12
CA ALA A 568 -2.93 6.93 26.67
C ALA A 568 -3.01 5.50 27.22
N VAL A 569 -1.85 4.87 27.33
CA VAL A 569 -1.71 3.54 27.89
C VAL A 569 -0.78 3.63 29.09
N ASP A 570 -1.17 3.05 30.24
CA ASP A 570 -0.29 2.99 31.41
C ASP A 570 0.73 1.85 31.31
N ALA A 571 1.63 1.79 32.30
CA ALA A 571 2.67 0.77 32.37
C ALA A 571 2.12 -0.66 32.54
N GLN A 572 0.87 -0.82 32.96
CA GLN A 572 0.16 -2.09 33.08
C GLN A 572 -0.65 -2.44 31.83
N SER A 573 -0.53 -1.65 30.76
CA SER A 573 -1.27 -1.82 29.51
C SER A 573 -2.79 -1.60 29.63
N HIS A 574 -3.25 -0.79 30.60
CA HIS A 574 -4.63 -0.30 30.59
C HIS A 574 -4.74 0.89 29.63
N LEU A 575 -5.70 0.81 28.71
CA LEU A 575 -5.99 1.86 27.74
C LEU A 575 -7.01 2.83 28.32
N TRP A 576 -6.66 4.11 28.36
CA TRP A 576 -7.59 5.19 28.69
C TRP A 576 -8.01 5.92 27.42
N VAL A 577 -9.30 6.22 27.29
CA VAL A 577 -9.91 6.81 26.10
C VAL A 577 -10.72 8.04 26.48
N VAL A 578 -10.39 9.19 25.89
CA VAL A 578 -11.20 10.41 25.97
C VAL A 578 -12.28 10.37 24.92
N GLN A 579 -13.53 10.50 25.35
CA GLN A 579 -14.68 10.82 24.54
C GLN A 579 -15.00 12.30 24.78
N SER A 580 -14.58 13.16 23.84
CA SER A 580 -14.70 14.61 24.02
C SER A 580 -16.16 15.02 24.19
N GLY A 581 -17.10 14.32 23.55
CA GLY A 581 -18.51 14.70 23.57
C GLY A 581 -18.80 16.02 22.85
N SER A 582 -17.87 16.47 22.00
CA SER A 582 -17.99 17.63 21.12
C SER A 582 -17.50 17.30 19.72
N THR A 583 -18.03 17.99 18.70
CA THR A 583 -17.48 17.94 17.35
C THR A 583 -16.08 18.54 17.31
N PRO A 584 -15.26 18.28 16.26
CA PRO A 584 -13.96 18.93 16.06
C PRO A 584 -14.03 20.47 16.06
N GLY A 585 -15.17 21.05 15.68
CA GLY A 585 -15.41 22.49 15.74
C GLY A 585 -15.82 23.02 17.13
N GLY A 586 -15.80 22.17 18.16
CA GLY A 586 -16.12 22.54 19.54
C GLY A 586 -17.61 22.55 19.90
N ALA A 587 -18.51 22.15 18.98
CA ALA A 587 -19.93 22.09 19.27
C ALA A 587 -20.26 20.91 20.20
N ALA A 588 -20.98 21.17 21.28
CA ALA A 588 -21.38 20.15 22.25
C ALA A 588 -22.33 19.11 21.63
N VAL A 589 -22.11 17.83 21.89
CA VAL A 589 -22.95 16.71 21.39
C VAL A 589 -23.45 15.83 22.53
N THR A 590 -22.56 15.40 23.42
CA THR A 590 -22.88 14.51 24.55
C THR A 590 -22.17 14.98 25.83
N THR A 591 -22.39 14.27 26.93
CA THR A 591 -21.60 14.46 28.17
C THR A 591 -20.20 13.90 27.94
N PRO A 592 -19.12 14.69 28.15
CA PRO A 592 -17.77 14.18 27.97
C PRO A 592 -17.44 13.09 28.97
N HIS A 593 -16.70 12.09 28.51
CA HIS A 593 -16.44 10.88 29.26
C HIS A 593 -15.00 10.40 29.06
N VAL A 594 -14.40 9.82 30.09
CA VAL A 594 -13.10 9.16 30.02
C VAL A 594 -13.26 7.73 30.55
N GLY A 595 -13.00 6.75 29.68
CA GLY A 595 -13.15 5.32 29.98
C GLY A 595 -11.82 4.57 29.95
N ARG A 596 -11.71 3.53 30.77
CA ARG A 596 -10.55 2.63 30.87
C ARG A 596 -10.89 1.23 30.41
N TYR A 597 -10.03 0.65 29.58
CA TYR A 597 -10.18 -0.67 28.98
C TYR A 597 -8.94 -1.50 29.28
N ASP A 598 -9.14 -2.59 30.02
CA ASP A 598 -8.05 -3.38 30.57
C ASP A 598 -7.72 -4.58 29.69
N ASN A 599 -6.43 -4.92 29.57
CA ASN A 599 -5.95 -6.15 28.93
C ASN A 599 -6.48 -6.38 27.50
N GLY A 600 -6.68 -5.30 26.73
CA GLY A 600 -7.20 -5.37 25.36
C GLY A 600 -8.70 -5.67 25.24
N SER A 601 -9.45 -5.65 26.35
CA SER A 601 -10.91 -5.74 26.38
C SER A 601 -11.58 -4.62 25.58
N THR A 602 -12.72 -4.91 24.97
CA THR A 602 -13.59 -3.90 24.33
C THR A 602 -14.65 -3.36 25.29
N THR A 603 -14.76 -3.93 26.49
CA THR A 603 -15.69 -3.52 27.54
C THR A 603 -14.98 -2.61 28.53
N GLU A 604 -15.62 -1.49 28.85
CA GLU A 604 -15.12 -0.52 29.83
C GLU A 604 -15.08 -1.16 31.22
N SER A 605 -13.93 -1.02 31.87
CA SER A 605 -13.66 -1.54 33.22
C SER A 605 -13.91 -0.49 34.31
N LEU A 606 -13.67 0.78 33.97
CA LEU A 606 -13.77 1.94 34.85
C LEU A 606 -13.96 3.18 33.97
N GLY A 607 -14.73 4.17 34.42
CA GLY A 607 -14.88 5.41 33.68
C GLY A 607 -15.47 6.52 34.55
N PHE A 608 -15.41 7.74 34.03
CA PHE A 608 -15.97 8.93 34.69
C PHE A 608 -16.37 9.99 33.67
N ASN A 609 -17.35 10.80 34.04
CA ASN A 609 -17.77 11.96 33.24
C ASN A 609 -17.01 13.21 33.68
N VAL A 610 -16.64 14.07 32.72
CA VAL A 610 -16.18 15.43 33.04
C VAL A 610 -17.43 16.28 33.29
N ASP A 611 -17.61 16.73 34.53
CA ASP A 611 -18.83 17.40 34.97
C ASP A 611 -19.02 18.74 34.25
N ARG A 612 -20.08 18.82 33.44
CA ARG A 612 -20.42 20.04 32.69
C ARG A 612 -20.87 21.19 33.58
N ALA A 613 -21.37 20.91 34.79
CA ALA A 613 -21.78 21.95 35.73
C ALA A 613 -20.59 22.77 36.26
N LEU A 614 -19.37 22.21 36.20
CA LEU A 614 -18.15 22.86 36.66
C LEU A 614 -17.54 23.82 35.63
N GLY A 615 -18.07 23.87 34.40
CA GLY A 615 -17.56 24.78 33.36
C GLY A 615 -16.13 24.49 32.91
N LEU A 616 -15.68 23.23 33.00
CA LEU A 616 -14.29 22.84 32.73
C LEU A 616 -13.94 22.71 31.23
N GLY A 617 -14.93 22.82 30.34
CA GLY A 617 -14.79 22.61 28.90
C GLY A 617 -14.82 21.13 28.50
N PHE A 618 -14.48 20.87 27.25
CA PHE A 618 -14.49 19.55 26.62
C PHE A 618 -13.08 18.97 26.60
N PRO A 619 -12.86 17.77 27.17
CA PRO A 619 -11.55 17.14 27.23
C PRO A 619 -11.05 16.73 25.84
N GLN A 620 -9.77 16.95 25.55
CA GLN A 620 -9.18 16.69 24.23
C GLN A 620 -8.20 15.51 24.27
N MET A 621 -7.06 15.68 24.94
CA MET A 621 -5.98 14.71 25.05
C MET A 621 -5.71 14.38 26.52
N LEU A 622 -5.06 13.24 26.76
CA LEU A 622 -4.73 12.78 28.10
C LEU A 622 -3.29 12.28 28.16
N ALA A 623 -2.67 12.37 29.34
CA ALA A 623 -1.39 11.75 29.64
C ALA A 623 -1.43 11.13 31.05
N LEU A 624 -0.57 10.15 31.28
CA LEU A 624 -0.52 9.38 32.53
C LEU A 624 0.85 9.55 33.20
N ASP A 625 0.83 9.65 34.52
CA ASP A 625 2.01 9.66 35.39
C ASP A 625 1.71 8.83 36.65
N GLY A 626 2.05 7.54 36.59
CA GLY A 626 1.61 6.56 37.60
C GLY A 626 0.09 6.55 37.74
N ASN A 627 -0.41 6.84 38.95
CA ASN A 627 -1.85 6.91 39.24
C ASN A 627 -2.46 8.31 39.01
N THR A 628 -1.76 9.20 38.31
CA THR A 628 -2.26 10.52 37.96
C THR A 628 -2.63 10.56 36.49
N LEU A 629 -3.84 11.01 36.19
CA LEU A 629 -4.30 11.30 34.83
C LEU A 629 -4.36 12.81 34.65
N TRP A 630 -3.68 13.30 33.62
CA TRP A 630 -3.69 14.70 33.19
C TRP A 630 -4.53 14.83 31.92
N LEU A 631 -5.32 15.89 31.82
CA LEU A 631 -6.25 16.11 30.72
C LEU A 631 -6.23 17.58 30.31
N ASN A 632 -6.13 17.89 29.03
CA ASN A 632 -6.39 19.26 28.56
C ASN A 632 -7.82 19.39 28.07
N THR A 633 -8.35 20.61 28.16
CA THR A 633 -9.69 20.93 27.65
C THR A 633 -9.62 22.03 26.59
N ASN A 634 -10.64 22.09 25.75
CA ASN A 634 -10.78 23.15 24.74
C ASN A 634 -10.98 24.57 25.33
N PHE A 635 -11.08 24.70 26.66
CA PHE A 635 -11.16 25.98 27.38
C PHE A 635 -9.80 26.44 27.92
N GLY A 636 -8.71 25.74 27.61
CA GLY A 636 -7.39 26.13 28.11
C GLY A 636 -7.08 25.63 29.52
N LEU A 637 -7.84 24.66 30.05
CA LEU A 637 -7.62 24.11 31.38
C LEU A 637 -6.83 22.80 31.32
N ILE A 638 -6.00 22.58 32.33
CA ILE A 638 -5.37 21.28 32.62
C ILE A 638 -6.01 20.68 33.87
N LEU A 639 -6.68 19.55 33.72
CA LEU A 639 -7.32 18.82 34.81
C LEU A 639 -6.42 17.70 35.29
N LYS A 640 -6.39 17.48 36.60
CA LYS A 640 -5.62 16.42 37.27
C LYS A 640 -6.56 15.49 38.00
N TYR A 641 -6.58 14.22 37.65
CA TYR A 641 -7.35 13.17 38.31
C TYR A 641 -6.43 12.17 39.03
N ASN A 642 -6.84 11.74 40.22
CA ASN A 642 -6.29 10.54 40.85
C ASN A 642 -7.10 9.33 40.38
N VAL A 643 -6.43 8.33 39.81
CA VAL A 643 -7.05 7.13 39.22
C VAL A 643 -6.67 5.83 39.95
N THR A 644 -6.23 5.91 41.22
CA THR A 644 -5.92 4.72 42.05
C THR A 644 -7.16 3.86 42.33
N GLY A 645 -8.35 4.48 42.35
CA GLY A 645 -9.65 3.83 42.51
C GLY A 645 -10.68 4.52 41.61
N THR A 646 -11.88 4.78 42.13
CA THR A 646 -12.85 5.65 41.43
C THR A 646 -12.19 7.00 41.12
N PRO A 647 -12.15 7.44 39.86
CA PRO A 647 -11.45 8.67 39.49
C PRO A 647 -11.99 9.90 40.21
N VAL A 648 -11.10 10.69 40.82
CA VAL A 648 -11.45 11.92 41.54
C VAL A 648 -10.67 13.10 40.98
N LEU A 649 -11.39 14.19 40.65
CA LEU A 649 -10.77 15.46 40.26
C LEU A 649 -10.00 16.02 41.45
N SER A 650 -8.68 16.16 41.29
CA SER A 650 -7.73 16.55 42.32
C SER A 650 -7.02 17.88 42.05
N GLY A 651 -7.26 18.50 40.89
CA GLY A 651 -6.81 19.86 40.59
C GLY A 651 -7.18 20.34 39.20
N VAL A 652 -7.25 21.67 39.07
CA VAL A 652 -7.50 22.39 37.82
C VAL A 652 -6.45 23.49 37.71
N TYR A 653 -5.73 23.55 36.59
CA TYR A 653 -4.61 24.48 36.38
C TYR A 653 -4.80 25.31 35.11
N THR A 654 -4.35 26.56 35.16
CA THR A 654 -4.26 27.50 34.03
C THR A 654 -2.86 28.10 33.96
N PHE A 655 -2.48 28.58 32.77
CA PHE A 655 -1.13 29.11 32.50
C PHE A 655 -1.20 30.43 31.73
N PRO A 656 -1.98 31.43 32.21
CA PRO A 656 -2.35 32.60 31.42
C PRO A 656 -1.16 33.46 30.96
N GLY A 657 -0.02 33.43 31.65
CA GLY A 657 1.18 34.17 31.23
C GLY A 657 2.04 33.43 30.20
N THR A 658 1.85 32.11 30.05
CA THR A 658 2.75 31.25 29.27
C THR A 658 2.06 30.46 28.17
N LEU A 659 0.75 30.19 28.30
CA LEU A 659 -0.15 29.54 27.35
C LEU A 659 -1.60 30.02 27.60
N ASP A 660 -2.08 30.97 26.79
CA ASP A 660 -3.42 31.56 26.89
C ASP A 660 -4.46 30.91 25.95
N ASP A 661 -4.01 30.08 25.01
CA ASP A 661 -4.85 29.30 24.11
C ASP A 661 -4.30 27.86 23.96
N LEU A 662 -4.98 26.88 24.57
CA LEU A 662 -4.68 25.46 24.37
C LEU A 662 -5.51 24.83 23.24
N GLY A 663 -6.22 25.63 22.44
CA GLY A 663 -7.16 25.21 21.41
C GLY A 663 -6.57 24.22 20.42
N GLY A 664 -6.83 22.92 20.64
CA GLY A 664 -6.30 21.82 19.83
C GLY A 664 -4.87 21.41 20.17
N GLY A 665 -4.31 21.89 21.28
CA GLY A 665 -3.05 21.45 21.87
C GLY A 665 -3.14 20.07 22.53
N THR A 666 -2.01 19.57 23.00
CA THR A 666 -1.87 18.23 23.59
C THR A 666 -0.95 18.27 24.79
N LEU A 667 -0.83 17.13 25.48
CA LEU A 667 0.11 16.98 26.58
C LEU A 667 0.76 15.61 26.62
N THR A 668 1.93 15.53 27.24
CA THR A 668 2.61 14.28 27.59
C THR A 668 3.37 14.46 28.90
N VAL A 669 3.74 13.37 29.56
CA VAL A 669 4.54 13.42 30.79
C VAL A 669 5.85 12.67 30.56
N GLN A 670 6.95 13.28 30.97
CA GLN A 670 8.27 12.66 30.95
C GLN A 670 9.02 13.05 32.23
N ASN A 671 9.45 12.06 33.02
CA ASN A 671 10.29 12.25 34.20
C ASN A 671 9.78 13.34 35.17
N GLY A 672 8.51 13.28 35.57
CA GLY A 672 7.90 14.26 36.50
C GLY A 672 7.69 15.66 35.90
N THR A 673 7.88 15.82 34.60
CA THR A 673 7.61 17.07 33.87
C THR A 673 6.40 16.88 32.97
N LEU A 674 5.41 17.76 33.12
CA LEU A 674 4.25 17.83 32.25
C LEU A 674 4.57 18.76 31.07
N TRP A 675 4.52 18.21 29.87
CA TRP A 675 4.77 18.92 28.63
C TRP A 675 3.46 19.23 27.94
N ILE A 676 3.24 20.50 27.60
CA ILE A 676 1.96 20.98 27.07
C ILE A 676 2.22 21.81 25.83
N SER A 677 1.47 21.56 24.76
CA SER A 677 1.47 22.39 23.57
C SER A 677 0.27 23.34 23.53
N GLY A 678 0.46 24.50 22.92
CA GLY A 678 -0.61 25.48 22.71
C GLY A 678 -0.06 26.76 22.08
N LYS A 679 -0.70 27.89 22.38
CA LYS A 679 -0.28 29.22 21.97
C LYS A 679 -0.27 30.19 23.14
N ASN A 680 0.61 31.18 23.05
CA ASN A 680 0.64 32.35 23.93
C ASN A 680 0.61 33.61 23.09
N ALA A 681 -0.43 34.43 23.21
CA ALA A 681 -0.62 35.63 22.39
C ALA A 681 -0.48 35.33 20.88
N GLY A 682 -0.98 34.18 20.45
CA GLY A 682 -0.89 33.71 19.06
C GLY A 682 0.46 33.13 18.65
N VAL A 683 1.46 33.02 19.53
CA VAL A 683 2.74 32.33 19.25
C VAL A 683 2.64 30.87 19.67
N SER A 684 2.84 29.95 18.72
CA SER A 684 2.86 28.52 18.99
C SER A 684 4.00 28.13 19.92
N SER A 685 3.68 27.36 20.95
CA SER A 685 4.64 26.99 21.99
C SER A 685 4.44 25.59 22.53
N VAL A 686 5.52 25.04 23.06
CA VAL A 686 5.52 23.85 23.93
C VAL A 686 6.20 24.23 25.23
N MET A 687 5.50 24.08 26.36
CA MET A 687 6.05 24.37 27.69
C MET A 687 6.34 23.10 28.48
N ALA A 688 7.31 23.19 29.38
CA ALA A 688 7.67 22.16 30.34
C ALA A 688 7.36 22.62 31.77
N VAL A 689 6.43 21.94 32.43
CA VAL A 689 5.93 22.26 33.77
C VAL A 689 6.47 21.24 34.77
N ASN A 690 7.16 21.71 35.80
CA ASN A 690 7.59 20.84 36.90
C ASN A 690 6.38 20.50 37.77
N ILE A 691 5.93 19.24 37.72
CA ILE A 691 4.72 18.78 38.42
C ILE A 691 4.84 19.00 39.93
N ALA A 692 6.03 18.81 40.51
CA ALA A 692 6.25 18.98 41.95
C ALA A 692 6.22 20.45 42.40
N ALA A 693 6.37 21.40 41.48
CA ALA A 693 6.31 22.84 41.74
C ALA A 693 4.90 23.42 41.54
N LEU A 694 3.93 22.60 41.09
CA LEU A 694 2.56 23.08 40.91
C LEU A 694 1.94 23.48 42.25
N PRO A 695 1.24 24.63 42.33
CA PRO A 695 0.53 25.03 43.53
C PRO A 695 -0.52 23.99 43.94
N ALA A 696 -0.78 23.88 45.24
CA ALA A 696 -1.86 23.03 45.74
C ALA A 696 -3.22 23.54 45.23
N ALA A 697 -3.98 22.67 44.56
CA ALA A 697 -5.34 22.96 44.14
C ALA A 697 -6.34 22.68 45.27
N ASN A 698 -7.33 23.56 45.43
CA ASN A 698 -8.42 23.38 46.41
C ASN A 698 -9.76 23.20 45.68
N GLY A 699 -9.98 22.00 45.14
CA GLY A 699 -11.24 21.63 44.48
C GLY A 699 -11.31 21.98 42.99
N PRO A 700 -12.49 22.34 42.45
CA PRO A 700 -12.69 22.56 41.01
C PRO A 700 -12.22 23.94 40.51
N TYR A 701 -11.70 24.80 41.39
CA TYR A 701 -11.22 26.12 41.02
C TYR A 701 -9.84 26.06 40.36
N SER A 702 -9.69 26.76 39.23
CA SER A 702 -8.42 26.86 38.53
C SER A 702 -7.38 27.61 39.37
N VAL A 703 -6.17 27.07 39.43
CA VAL A 703 -5.00 27.74 40.02
C VAL A 703 -4.00 28.08 38.93
N ASN A 704 -3.39 29.27 39.01
CA ASN A 704 -2.34 29.67 38.08
C ASN A 704 -1.06 28.85 38.34
N GLY A 705 -0.63 28.07 37.34
CA GLY A 705 0.56 27.23 37.36
C GLY A 705 1.81 27.85 36.71
N ASP A 706 1.78 29.10 36.25
CA ASP A 706 2.88 29.76 35.53
C ASP A 706 4.22 29.68 36.28
N ALA A 707 4.20 29.76 37.61
CA ALA A 707 5.41 29.67 38.44
C ALA A 707 6.11 28.29 38.37
N ALA A 708 5.41 27.24 37.95
CA ALA A 708 5.95 25.90 37.76
C ALA A 708 6.51 25.67 36.35
N VAL A 709 6.35 26.64 35.43
CA VAL A 709 6.89 26.56 34.07
C VAL A 709 8.40 26.74 34.13
N THR A 710 9.13 25.72 33.70
CA THR A 710 10.59 25.71 33.70
C THR A 710 11.18 26.10 32.35
N ARG A 711 10.38 25.99 31.28
CA ARG A 711 10.83 26.23 29.91
C ARG A 711 9.67 26.41 28.96
N THR A 712 9.90 27.23 27.93
CA THR A 712 9.01 27.44 26.80
C THR A 712 9.82 27.34 25.51
N ILE A 713 9.37 26.49 24.58
CA ILE A 713 9.95 26.30 23.25
C ILE A 713 9.00 26.96 22.25
N THR A 714 9.54 27.75 21.33
CA THR A 714 8.77 28.39 20.24
C THR A 714 9.39 28.15 18.87
N ALA A 715 10.69 27.85 18.82
CA ALA A 715 11.43 27.67 17.57
C ALA A 715 10.93 26.46 16.76
N GLY A 716 10.53 26.71 15.52
CA GLY A 716 10.06 25.67 14.59
C GLY A 716 8.64 25.16 14.85
N LEU A 717 7.90 25.73 15.81
CA LEU A 717 6.55 25.27 16.14
C LEU A 717 5.49 26.03 15.37
N TYR A 718 4.55 25.29 14.79
CA TYR A 718 3.39 25.81 14.07
C TYR A 718 2.15 24.97 14.42
N ASP A 719 1.27 25.51 15.25
CA ASP A 719 0.07 24.83 15.76
C ASP A 719 0.33 23.38 16.24
N PRO A 720 1.24 23.19 17.21
CA PRO A 720 1.69 21.87 17.65
C PRO A 720 0.55 21.05 18.27
N ALA A 721 0.34 19.84 17.77
CA ALA A 721 -0.85 19.02 18.05
C ALA A 721 -0.59 17.65 18.68
N GLY A 722 0.62 17.12 18.53
CA GLY A 722 1.02 15.83 19.10
C GLY A 722 2.42 15.96 19.72
N LEU A 723 2.61 15.37 20.90
CA LEU A 723 3.86 15.36 21.65
C LEU A 723 4.16 13.94 22.12
N ALA A 724 5.40 13.50 21.95
CA ALA A 724 5.87 12.23 22.49
C ALA A 724 7.38 12.27 22.72
N PHE A 725 7.85 11.48 23.67
CA PHE A 725 9.27 11.27 23.88
C PHE A 725 9.69 9.91 23.34
N ASP A 726 10.85 9.87 22.72
CA ASP A 726 11.53 8.62 22.45
C ASP A 726 12.40 8.18 23.64
N SER A 727 12.84 6.94 23.62
CA SER A 727 13.67 6.32 24.66
C SER A 727 15.06 6.94 24.79
N ALA A 728 15.50 7.74 23.81
CA ALA A 728 16.71 8.53 23.89
C ALA A 728 16.47 9.91 24.54
N GLY A 729 15.23 10.22 24.93
CA GLY A 729 14.84 11.48 25.56
C GLY A 729 14.64 12.62 24.56
N ASN A 730 14.53 12.34 23.27
CA ASN A 730 14.21 13.36 22.28
C ASN A 730 12.70 13.64 22.32
N LEU A 731 12.33 14.93 22.27
CA LEU A 731 10.95 15.35 22.13
C LEU A 731 10.58 15.37 20.64
N TRP A 732 9.54 14.65 20.30
CA TRP A 732 8.90 14.68 19.00
C TRP A 732 7.64 15.54 19.07
N VAL A 733 7.45 16.36 18.03
CA VAL A 733 6.29 17.26 17.90
C VAL A 733 5.72 17.13 16.50
N VAL A 734 4.40 17.06 16.37
CA VAL A 734 3.74 17.26 15.07
C VAL A 734 3.08 18.62 15.00
N ASN A 735 3.39 19.35 13.94
CA ASN A 735 2.81 20.64 13.59
C ASN A 735 1.68 20.46 12.59
N LYS A 736 0.54 21.12 12.82
CA LYS A 736 -0.56 21.18 11.85
C LYS A 736 -0.29 22.24 10.76
N THR A 737 -0.89 22.07 9.59
CA THR A 737 -1.04 23.19 8.67
C THR A 737 -2.15 24.09 9.21
N GLY A 738 -1.86 25.38 9.38
CA GLY A 738 -2.94 26.33 9.70
C GLY A 738 -3.51 27.03 8.50
N ALA A 739 -4.68 27.61 8.71
CA ALA A 739 -5.33 28.47 7.73
C ALA A 739 -4.55 29.78 7.57
N ALA A 740 -4.49 30.30 6.34
CA ALA A 740 -3.83 31.56 6.06
C ALA A 740 -4.43 32.69 6.91
N GLY A 741 -3.57 33.50 7.54
CA GLY A 741 -3.99 34.60 8.40
C GLY A 741 -4.31 34.22 9.85
N VAL A 742 -4.21 32.95 10.24
CA VAL A 742 -4.35 32.52 11.64
C VAL A 742 -3.00 32.60 12.36
N ALA A 743 -2.94 33.38 13.45
CA ALA A 743 -1.74 33.56 14.24
C ALA A 743 -1.15 32.23 14.75
N GLY A 744 0.18 32.11 14.71
CA GLY A 744 0.89 30.93 15.20
C GLY A 744 0.90 29.76 14.24
N THR A 745 0.37 29.94 13.03
CA THR A 745 0.33 28.89 12.02
C THR A 745 1.14 29.24 10.77
N ASN A 746 1.48 28.23 9.97
CA ASN A 746 2.14 28.41 8.69
C ASN A 746 1.29 27.80 7.56
N PRO A 747 0.65 28.62 6.71
CA PRO A 747 -0.19 28.10 5.61
C PRO A 747 0.63 27.44 4.49
N ASN A 748 1.96 27.64 4.49
CA ASN A 748 2.89 27.03 3.54
C ASN A 748 3.55 25.76 4.10
N ASP A 749 3.38 25.45 5.40
CA ASP A 749 3.84 24.19 5.98
C ASP A 749 2.73 23.14 5.75
N PRO A 750 2.94 22.10 4.94
CA PRO A 750 1.97 21.03 4.70
C PRO A 750 1.89 20.07 5.90
N GLY A 751 2.15 20.53 7.12
CA GLY A 751 2.27 19.71 8.32
C GLY A 751 3.66 19.10 8.42
N SER A 752 4.21 19.08 9.63
CA SER A 752 5.59 18.62 9.85
C SER A 752 5.75 17.76 11.10
N LEU A 753 6.68 16.82 11.05
CA LEU A 753 7.17 16.06 12.20
C LEU A 753 8.56 16.60 12.59
N ILE A 754 8.67 17.07 13.82
CA ILE A 754 9.84 17.75 14.36
C ILE A 754 10.45 16.93 15.49
N ARG A 755 11.79 16.88 15.53
CA ARG A 755 12.54 16.32 16.66
C ARG A 755 13.39 17.40 17.32
N PHE A 756 13.21 17.59 18.62
CA PHE A 756 14.19 18.26 19.47
C PHE A 756 15.02 17.20 20.18
N SER A 757 16.32 17.18 19.92
CA SER A 757 17.20 16.21 20.58
C SER A 757 17.29 16.45 22.08
N ALA A 758 17.55 15.42 22.88
CA ALA A 758 17.77 15.58 24.32
C ALA A 758 18.85 16.64 24.62
N ALA A 759 19.91 16.69 23.81
CA ALA A 759 20.95 17.72 23.89
C ALA A 759 20.42 19.14 23.61
N SER A 760 19.56 19.30 22.59
CA SER A 760 18.90 20.58 22.30
C SER A 760 17.97 21.01 23.44
N LEU A 761 17.21 20.07 24.01
CA LEU A 761 16.31 20.32 25.13
C LEU A 761 17.05 20.75 26.41
N ALA A 762 18.33 20.40 26.57
CA ALA A 762 19.15 20.85 27.70
C ALA A 762 19.64 22.31 27.57
N THR A 763 19.45 22.94 26.41
CA THR A 763 19.83 24.35 26.20
C THR A 763 18.72 25.32 26.63
N SER A 764 19.10 26.59 26.86
CA SER A 764 18.14 27.65 27.17
C SER A 764 17.24 28.04 25.99
N THR A 765 17.65 27.71 24.75
CA THR A 765 16.91 28.00 23.52
C THR A 765 16.87 26.76 22.62
N PRO A 766 16.05 25.75 22.95
CA PRO A 766 15.99 24.51 22.17
C PRO A 766 15.61 24.79 20.72
N ALA A 767 16.41 24.24 19.80
CA ALA A 767 16.18 24.31 18.36
C ALA A 767 15.85 22.92 17.79
N PRO A 768 15.02 22.83 16.74
CA PRO A 768 14.78 21.58 16.03
C PRO A 768 16.09 20.95 15.52
N SER A 769 16.23 19.64 15.74
CA SER A 769 17.32 18.80 15.21
C SER A 769 16.93 18.04 13.93
N LEU A 770 15.64 18.04 13.60
CA LEU A 770 15.05 17.40 12.43
C LEU A 770 13.68 18.02 12.16
N ASN A 771 13.34 18.18 10.89
CA ASN A 771 12.02 18.57 10.42
C ASN A 771 11.71 17.75 9.15
N ILE A 772 10.66 16.93 9.20
CA ILE A 772 10.17 16.12 8.09
C ILE A 772 8.82 16.71 7.65
N GLY A 773 8.68 17.04 6.36
CA GLY A 773 7.40 17.44 5.78
C GLY A 773 6.49 16.22 5.63
N LEU A 774 5.23 16.33 6.09
CA LEU A 774 4.24 15.26 6.06
C LEU A 774 3.29 15.34 4.86
N GLY A 775 3.30 16.45 4.10
CA GLY A 775 2.57 16.57 2.84
C GLY A 775 1.04 16.65 2.96
N SER A 776 0.49 16.88 4.17
CA SER A 776 -0.95 16.89 4.43
C SER A 776 -1.36 17.81 5.60
N ARG A 777 -2.54 18.43 5.46
CA ARG A 777 -2.96 19.58 6.29
C ARG A 777 -3.26 19.30 7.77
N TYR A 778 -3.38 18.05 8.21
CA TYR A 778 -3.87 17.74 9.57
C TYR A 778 -3.22 16.51 10.24
N PRO A 779 -1.93 16.54 10.58
CA PRO A 779 -1.35 15.65 11.58
C PRO A 779 -1.76 16.09 13.00
N VAL A 780 -2.28 15.17 13.80
CA VAL A 780 -3.02 15.50 15.05
C VAL A 780 -2.66 14.63 16.25
N GLY A 781 -2.02 13.48 16.03
CA GLY A 781 -1.61 12.59 17.11
C GLY A 781 -0.23 12.01 16.89
N LEU A 782 0.42 11.62 17.98
CA LEU A 782 1.81 11.21 17.97
C LEU A 782 2.05 10.17 19.07
N ALA A 783 2.71 9.07 18.71
CA ALA A 783 3.24 8.11 19.66
C ALA A 783 4.65 7.69 19.23
N VAL A 784 5.50 7.38 20.20
CA VAL A 784 6.83 6.83 19.96
C VAL A 784 7.02 5.63 20.87
N GLY A 785 7.60 4.56 20.35
CA GLY A 785 7.81 3.36 21.15
C GLY A 785 8.71 2.34 20.47
N LYS A 786 9.22 1.40 21.28
CA LYS A 786 10.06 0.31 20.82
C LYS A 786 9.23 -0.87 20.30
N PRO A 787 9.67 -1.48 19.19
CA PRO A 787 9.25 -2.78 18.69
C PRO A 787 8.97 -3.81 19.78
#